data_AF-W1XEB7-F1
#
_entry.id   AF-W1XEB7-F1
#
_cell.length_a   1.000
_cell.length_b   1.000
_cell.length_c   1.000
_cell.angle_alpha   90.00
_cell.angle_beta   90.00
_cell.angle_gamma   90.00
#
_symmetry.space_group_name_H-M   'P 1'
#
loop_
_entity.id
_entity.type
_entity.pdbx_description
1 polymer ?
#
loop_
_entity_poly.entity_id
_entity_poly.type
_entity_poly.pdbx_seq_one_letter_code
_entity_poly.pdbx_strand_id
1 'polypeptide(L)'
;MKNRNRMIVNCVTASLMYYWSLPALAEQSSSEIKIVRDEYGMPHIYANDTWHLFYGYGYVVAQDRLFQMEMARRSTQGTVAEVLGKDFVKFDKDIRRNYWPDAIRAQIAALSPEDMSILQGYADGMNAWIDKVNTNPETLLPKQFNTFGFTPKRWEPFDVAMIFVGTMANRFSDSTSEIDNLALLTALKDKYGVSQGMAVFNQLKWLVNPSAPTTIAVQESSYPLKFNQQNSQTAALLPRYDLPAPMLDRPAKGADGALLALTAGKNRETIAAQFAQGGANGLAGYPTTSNMWVIGKSKAQDAKAIMVNGPQFGWYAPAYTYGIGLHGAGYDVTGNTPFAYPGLVFGHNGVISWGSTAGFGDDVDIFAERLSAEKPGYYLHNGKWVKMLSREETITVKNGQAETFTVWRTVHGNILQTDQTTQTAYAKSRAWDGKEVASLLAWTHQMKAKNWQEWTQQAAKQALTINWYYADVNGNIGYVHTGAYPDRQSGHDPRLPVPGTGKWDWKGLLPFEMNPKVYNPLSGYIANWNNSPQKDYPASDLFAFLWGGADRVTEIDRLLEQKPRLTADQAWDVIRQTSRQDLNLRLFLPTLQAATSGLTQSDPRRQLVDTLTRWDGINLLNDDGKTWQQPGSAILNVWLTSMLKRTVVAAVPMPFDKWYSASGY
;
A
#
# COMPACT_ATOMS: atom_id res chain seq x y z
N MET A 1 24.13 -39.48 -2.62
CA MET A 1 23.25 -40.55 -2.11
C MET A 1 21.83 -40.25 -2.53
N LYS A 2 21.30 -41.05 -3.46
CA LYS A 2 19.93 -40.94 -3.98
C LYS A 2 18.97 -41.50 -2.93
N ASN A 3 17.88 -40.80 -2.62
CA ASN A 3 16.64 -41.41 -2.16
C ASN A 3 15.45 -40.54 -2.59
N ARG A 4 14.79 -40.98 -3.67
CA ARG A 4 13.46 -40.52 -4.08
C ARG A 4 12.46 -41.52 -3.53
N ASN A 5 11.62 -41.11 -2.58
CA ASN A 5 10.41 -41.85 -2.24
C ASN A 5 9.36 -41.55 -3.32
N ARG A 6 9.22 -42.47 -4.28
CA ARG A 6 8.05 -42.60 -5.15
C ARG A 6 7.26 -43.80 -4.65
N MET A 7 6.01 -43.59 -4.27
CA MET A 7 5.07 -44.67 -3.99
C MET A 7 4.16 -44.79 -5.21
N ILE A 8 4.37 -45.85 -6.01
CA ILE A 8 3.50 -46.27 -7.10
C ILE A 8 2.98 -47.65 -6.68
N VAL A 9 1.67 -47.81 -6.56
CA VAL A 9 1.04 -49.12 -6.35
C VAL A 9 0.41 -49.53 -7.67
N ASN A 10 1.02 -50.50 -8.36
CA ASN A 10 0.43 -51.19 -9.50
C ASN A 10 -0.11 -52.54 -9.04
N CYS A 11 -1.38 -52.81 -9.34
CA CYS A 11 -1.98 -54.14 -9.28
C CYS A 11 -2.13 -54.74 -10.68
N VAL A 12 -2.09 -56.06 -10.70
CA VAL A 12 -1.82 -57.00 -11.79
C VAL A 12 -2.88 -56.98 -12.90
N THR A 13 -2.41 -57.15 -14.14
CA THR A 13 -3.21 -57.38 -15.35
C THR A 13 -3.78 -58.79 -15.42
N ALA A 14 -5.08 -58.92 -15.70
CA ALA A 14 -5.67 -60.09 -16.33
C ALA A 14 -6.55 -59.62 -17.50
N SER A 15 -6.22 -60.12 -18.69
CA SER A 15 -6.85 -59.76 -19.96
C SER A 15 -8.16 -60.52 -20.16
N LEU A 16 -9.22 -59.83 -20.58
CA LEU A 16 -10.36 -60.42 -21.28
C LEU A 16 -10.97 -59.34 -22.18
N MET A 17 -10.84 -59.55 -23.49
CA MET A 17 -11.50 -58.75 -24.52
C MET A 17 -13.00 -59.07 -24.53
N TYR A 18 -13.83 -58.05 -24.38
CA TYR A 18 -15.22 -58.07 -24.84
C TYR A 18 -15.54 -56.73 -25.51
N TYR A 19 -15.85 -56.79 -26.80
CA TYR A 19 -16.36 -55.68 -27.59
C TYR A 19 -17.79 -55.35 -27.13
N TRP A 20 -17.97 -54.24 -26.41
CA TRP A 20 -19.28 -53.61 -26.22
C TRP A 20 -19.14 -52.11 -26.50
N SER A 21 -20.01 -51.62 -27.37
CA SER A 21 -20.20 -50.22 -27.76
C SER A 21 -20.19 -49.28 -26.55
N LEU A 22 -19.24 -48.34 -26.54
CA LEU A 22 -19.18 -47.26 -25.55
C LEU A 22 -20.38 -46.32 -25.74
N PRO A 23 -21.26 -46.15 -24.74
CA PRO A 23 -21.97 -44.88 -24.63
C PRO A 23 -20.92 -43.81 -24.33
N ALA A 24 -21.12 -42.60 -24.84
CA ALA A 24 -20.27 -41.46 -24.53
C ALA A 24 -20.13 -41.35 -23.00
N LEU A 25 -18.96 -41.73 -22.48
CA LEU A 25 -18.55 -41.39 -21.12
C LEU A 25 -18.41 -39.88 -21.12
N ALA A 26 -19.40 -39.19 -20.54
CA ALA A 26 -19.15 -37.87 -19.99
C ALA A 26 -17.88 -38.01 -19.13
N GLU A 27 -16.82 -37.28 -19.49
CA GLU A 27 -15.65 -37.14 -18.65
C GLU A 27 -16.13 -36.82 -17.23
N GLN A 28 -16.01 -37.77 -16.32
CA GLN A 28 -16.05 -37.49 -14.91
C GLN A 28 -14.88 -36.54 -14.66
N SER A 29 -15.16 -35.24 -14.65
CA SER A 29 -14.22 -34.23 -14.16
C SER A 29 -13.79 -34.70 -12.77
N SER A 30 -12.57 -35.21 -12.65
CA SER A 30 -12.06 -35.69 -11.37
C SER A 30 -11.98 -34.50 -10.41
N SER A 31 -12.67 -34.60 -9.26
CA SER A 31 -12.59 -33.65 -8.14
C SER A 31 -11.26 -33.75 -7.37
N GLU A 32 -10.20 -34.23 -8.01
CA GLU A 32 -8.91 -34.46 -7.40
C GLU A 32 -8.15 -33.14 -7.28
N ILE A 33 -7.70 -32.82 -6.05
CA ILE A 33 -6.80 -31.71 -5.77
C ILE A 33 -5.41 -32.30 -5.55
N LYS A 34 -4.47 -31.93 -6.41
CA LYS A 34 -3.07 -32.33 -6.27
C LYS A 34 -2.23 -31.14 -5.80
N ILE A 35 -1.51 -31.35 -4.69
CA ILE A 35 -0.60 -30.36 -4.10
C ILE A 35 0.82 -30.89 -4.25
N VAL A 36 1.69 -30.12 -4.91
CA VAL A 36 3.12 -30.41 -5.06
C VAL A 36 3.91 -29.28 -4.42
N ARG A 37 4.87 -29.58 -3.55
CA ARG A 37 5.83 -28.56 -3.08
C ARG A 37 7.15 -28.72 -3.82
N ASP A 38 7.73 -27.60 -4.25
CA ASP A 38 9.04 -27.58 -4.87
C ASP A 38 10.18 -27.73 -3.84
N GLU A 39 11.43 -27.59 -4.27
CA GLU A 39 12.62 -27.73 -3.41
C GLU A 39 12.75 -26.61 -2.35
N TYR A 40 12.05 -25.49 -2.52
CA TYR A 40 11.98 -24.38 -1.57
C TYR A 40 10.74 -24.46 -0.66
N GLY A 41 9.91 -25.49 -0.86
CA GLY A 41 8.66 -25.68 -0.11
C GLY A 41 7.48 -24.88 -0.65
N MET A 42 7.62 -24.21 -1.78
CA MET A 42 6.54 -23.44 -2.41
C MET A 42 5.48 -24.39 -2.98
N PRO A 43 4.20 -24.24 -2.61
CA PRO A 43 3.15 -25.12 -3.09
C PRO A 43 2.69 -24.76 -4.52
N HIS A 44 2.36 -25.79 -5.28
CA HIS A 44 1.73 -25.77 -6.58
C HIS A 44 0.45 -26.61 -6.51
N ILE A 45 -0.68 -25.97 -6.80
CA ILE A 45 -2.02 -26.56 -6.70
C ILE A 45 -2.52 -26.88 -8.11
N TYR A 46 -2.97 -28.11 -8.31
CA TYR A 46 -3.58 -28.56 -9.56
C TYR A 46 -5.02 -29.01 -9.28
N ALA A 47 -5.97 -28.44 -10.02
CA ALA A 47 -7.39 -28.80 -9.96
C ALA A 47 -8.13 -28.35 -11.23
N ASN A 48 -9.20 -29.03 -11.61
CA ASN A 48 -9.90 -28.78 -12.88
C ASN A 48 -10.92 -27.63 -12.82
N ASP A 49 -11.43 -27.27 -11.65
CA ASP A 49 -12.38 -26.19 -11.44
C ASP A 49 -11.94 -25.19 -10.37
N THR A 50 -12.57 -24.01 -10.40
CA THR A 50 -12.20 -22.86 -9.57
C THR A 50 -12.32 -23.17 -8.09
N TRP A 51 -13.38 -23.85 -7.64
CA TRP A 51 -13.59 -24.11 -6.22
C TRP A 51 -12.49 -25.03 -5.69
N HIS A 52 -12.20 -26.15 -6.36
CA HIS A 52 -11.16 -27.09 -5.92
C HIS A 52 -9.76 -26.48 -5.98
N LEU A 53 -9.48 -25.61 -6.96
CA LEU A 53 -8.19 -24.91 -7.06
C LEU A 53 -7.97 -23.99 -5.86
N PHE A 54 -8.96 -23.17 -5.51
CA PHE A 54 -8.87 -22.26 -4.36
C PHE A 54 -9.02 -22.99 -3.02
N TYR A 55 -9.70 -24.14 -2.97
CA TYR A 55 -9.67 -25.04 -1.82
C TYR A 55 -8.26 -25.52 -1.53
N GLY A 56 -7.55 -26.03 -2.54
CA GLY A 56 -6.16 -26.43 -2.38
C GLY A 56 -5.26 -25.28 -1.92
N TYR A 57 -5.50 -24.06 -2.44
CA TYR A 57 -4.80 -22.85 -2.01
C TYR A 57 -5.07 -22.55 -0.51
N GLY A 58 -6.33 -22.40 -0.10
CA GLY A 58 -6.68 -22.12 1.29
C GLY A 58 -6.14 -23.19 2.26
N TYR A 59 -6.16 -24.46 1.83
CA TYR A 59 -5.64 -25.58 2.62
C TYR A 59 -4.13 -25.44 2.90
N VAL A 60 -3.30 -25.16 1.89
CA VAL A 60 -1.84 -25.00 2.08
C VAL A 60 -1.49 -23.73 2.85
N VAL A 61 -2.26 -22.65 2.67
CA VAL A 61 -2.06 -21.42 3.43
C VAL A 61 -2.34 -21.66 4.91
N ALA A 62 -3.43 -22.34 5.25
CA ALA A 62 -3.72 -22.71 6.63
C ALA A 62 -2.66 -23.67 7.18
N GLN A 63 -2.19 -24.64 6.38
CA GLN A 63 -1.09 -25.53 6.78
C GLN A 63 0.17 -24.76 7.16
N ASP A 64 0.53 -23.74 6.38
CA ASP A 64 1.80 -23.02 6.56
C ASP A 64 1.70 -21.85 7.55
N ARG A 65 0.55 -21.19 7.62
CA ARG A 65 0.43 -19.82 8.17
C ARG A 65 -0.79 -19.61 9.06
N LEU A 66 -1.40 -20.66 9.61
CA LEU A 66 -2.66 -20.58 10.37
C LEU A 66 -2.71 -19.44 11.39
N PHE A 67 -1.72 -19.31 12.26
CA PHE A 67 -1.69 -18.26 13.29
C PHE A 67 -1.52 -16.85 12.68
N GLN A 68 -0.66 -16.70 11.66
CA GLN A 68 -0.49 -15.41 10.97
C GLN A 68 -1.80 -14.96 10.32
N MET A 69 -2.50 -15.88 9.64
CA MET A 69 -3.77 -15.58 8.97
C MET A 69 -4.89 -15.27 9.97
N GLU A 70 -4.97 -16.00 11.08
CA GLU A 70 -5.90 -15.71 12.17
C GLU A 70 -5.67 -14.31 12.74
N MET A 71 -4.42 -13.93 13.04
CA MET A 71 -4.11 -12.59 13.53
C MET A 71 -4.32 -11.50 12.46
N ALA A 72 -4.06 -11.80 11.19
CA ALA A 72 -4.37 -10.91 10.08
C ALA A 72 -5.88 -10.64 10.04
N ARG A 73 -6.72 -11.67 10.08
CA ARG A 73 -8.20 -11.57 10.14
C ARG A 73 -8.65 -10.70 11.31
N ARG A 74 -8.10 -10.93 12.49
CA ARG A 74 -8.44 -10.12 13.69
C ARG A 74 -8.05 -8.66 13.52
N SER A 75 -6.89 -8.42 12.93
CA SER A 75 -6.37 -7.07 12.72
C SER A 75 -7.12 -6.29 11.63
N THR A 76 -7.73 -6.97 10.66
CA THR A 76 -8.53 -6.34 9.59
C THR A 76 -9.98 -6.13 10.00
N GLN A 77 -10.46 -6.89 10.96
CA GLN A 77 -11.84 -6.83 11.45
C GLN A 77 -11.96 -6.26 12.87
N GLY A 78 -10.89 -5.75 13.47
CA GLY A 78 -10.94 -5.14 14.81
C GLY A 78 -11.44 -6.10 15.89
N THR A 79 -10.79 -7.26 16.03
CA THR A 79 -11.07 -8.26 17.08
C THR A 79 -9.79 -8.76 17.76
N VAL A 80 -8.76 -7.92 17.80
CA VAL A 80 -7.47 -8.24 18.43
C VAL A 80 -7.58 -8.23 19.96
N ALA A 81 -8.36 -7.32 20.53
CA ALA A 81 -8.60 -7.20 21.97
C ALA A 81 -9.25 -8.46 22.57
N GLU A 82 -9.98 -9.24 21.77
CA GLU A 82 -10.57 -10.51 22.19
C GLU A 82 -9.51 -11.52 22.66
N VAL A 83 -8.28 -11.44 22.14
CA VAL A 83 -7.22 -12.42 22.40
C VAL A 83 -5.95 -11.80 23.01
N LEU A 84 -5.73 -10.49 22.82
CA LEU A 84 -4.60 -9.76 23.39
C LEU A 84 -4.98 -8.77 24.50
N GLY A 85 -6.28 -8.55 24.74
CA GLY A 85 -6.78 -7.77 25.88
C GLY A 85 -6.87 -6.27 25.65
N LYS A 86 -7.04 -5.53 26.75
CA LYS A 86 -7.47 -4.12 26.79
C LYS A 86 -6.61 -3.15 25.97
N ASP A 87 -5.32 -3.43 25.84
CA ASP A 87 -4.37 -2.52 25.16
C ASP A 87 -4.69 -2.38 23.65
N PHE A 88 -5.45 -3.32 23.09
CA PHE A 88 -5.88 -3.32 21.69
C PHE A 88 -7.30 -2.79 21.46
N VAL A 89 -8.03 -2.37 22.49
CA VAL A 89 -9.41 -1.87 22.34
C VAL A 89 -9.46 -0.63 21.45
N LYS A 90 -8.54 0.31 21.62
CA LYS A 90 -8.46 1.50 20.75
C LYS A 90 -8.22 1.09 19.30
N PHE A 91 -7.27 0.17 19.07
CA PHE A 91 -6.97 -0.34 17.73
C PHE A 91 -8.21 -0.97 17.09
N ASP A 92 -8.92 -1.83 17.81
CA ASP A 92 -10.14 -2.48 17.31
C ASP A 92 -11.25 -1.46 17.00
N LYS A 93 -11.47 -0.48 17.88
CA LYS A 93 -12.42 0.62 17.65
C LYS A 93 -12.07 1.42 16.39
N ASP A 94 -10.78 1.74 16.20
CA ASP A 94 -10.32 2.49 15.04
C ASP A 94 -10.51 1.69 13.74
N ILE A 95 -10.23 0.38 13.74
CA ILE A 95 -10.52 -0.49 12.60
C ILE A 95 -12.02 -0.55 12.31
N ARG A 96 -12.86 -0.72 13.33
CA ARG A 96 -14.32 -0.80 13.20
C ARG A 96 -14.97 0.50 12.75
N ARG A 97 -14.37 1.67 13.02
CA ARG A 97 -14.79 2.95 12.45
C ARG A 97 -14.43 3.07 10.97
N ASN A 98 -13.46 2.30 10.47
CA ASN A 98 -12.87 2.55 9.17
C ASN A 98 -13.60 1.87 8.00
N TYR A 99 -14.47 0.90 8.22
CA TYR A 99 -15.22 0.21 7.14
C TYR A 99 -16.69 0.00 7.48
N TRP A 100 -17.49 -0.44 6.49
CA TRP A 100 -18.91 -0.76 6.67
C TRP A 100 -19.20 -2.23 6.29
N PRO A 101 -19.34 -3.16 7.27
CA PRO A 101 -19.45 -4.60 6.99
C PRO A 101 -20.57 -4.96 6.01
N ASP A 102 -21.74 -4.33 6.15
CA ASP A 102 -22.90 -4.66 5.30
C ASP A 102 -22.67 -4.32 3.83
N ALA A 103 -21.89 -3.26 3.55
CA ALA A 103 -21.57 -2.87 2.18
C ALA A 103 -20.64 -3.90 1.51
N ILE A 104 -19.68 -4.44 2.26
CA ILE A 104 -18.78 -5.48 1.78
C ILE A 104 -19.53 -6.81 1.63
N ARG A 105 -20.40 -7.17 2.59
CA ARG A 105 -21.24 -8.37 2.48
C ARG A 105 -22.18 -8.30 1.28
N ALA A 106 -22.75 -7.12 0.99
CA ALA A 106 -23.57 -6.91 -0.20
C ALA A 106 -22.78 -7.13 -1.50
N GLN A 107 -21.53 -6.66 -1.57
CA GLN A 107 -20.65 -6.94 -2.72
C GLN A 107 -20.38 -8.44 -2.89
N ILE A 108 -20.11 -9.17 -1.81
CA ILE A 108 -19.89 -10.62 -1.84
C ILE A 108 -21.17 -11.36 -2.27
N ALA A 109 -22.33 -10.96 -1.75
CA ALA A 109 -23.61 -11.57 -2.10
C ALA A 109 -24.00 -11.33 -3.57
N ALA A 110 -23.47 -10.29 -4.20
CA ALA A 110 -23.71 -9.96 -5.61
C ALA A 110 -22.73 -10.66 -6.58
N LEU A 111 -21.79 -11.47 -6.08
CA LEU A 111 -20.83 -12.16 -6.92
C LEU A 111 -21.48 -13.21 -7.82
N SER A 112 -20.87 -13.42 -8.99
CA SER A 112 -21.22 -14.56 -9.84
C SER A 112 -20.89 -15.88 -9.13
N PRO A 113 -21.51 -17.02 -9.51
CA PRO A 113 -21.15 -18.32 -8.95
C PRO A 113 -19.67 -18.68 -9.13
N GLU A 114 -19.04 -18.27 -10.24
CA GLU A 114 -17.61 -18.48 -10.47
C GLU A 114 -16.76 -17.66 -9.50
N ASP A 115 -17.08 -16.38 -9.30
CA ASP A 115 -16.32 -15.50 -8.39
C ASP A 115 -16.51 -15.90 -6.93
N MET A 116 -17.73 -16.29 -6.55
CA MET A 116 -18.00 -16.80 -5.22
C MET A 116 -17.21 -18.09 -4.94
N SER A 117 -17.00 -18.94 -5.96
CA SER A 117 -16.21 -20.17 -5.83
C SER A 117 -14.75 -19.90 -5.45
N ILE A 118 -14.19 -18.75 -5.81
CA ILE A 118 -12.83 -18.33 -5.40
C ILE A 118 -12.77 -18.14 -3.89
N LEU A 119 -13.68 -17.32 -3.35
CA LEU A 119 -13.69 -16.99 -1.91
C LEU A 119 -14.15 -18.17 -1.06
N GLN A 120 -15.19 -18.88 -1.51
CA GLN A 120 -15.74 -20.04 -0.82
C GLN A 120 -14.76 -21.21 -0.81
N GLY A 121 -14.17 -21.53 -1.96
CA GLY A 121 -13.15 -22.59 -2.05
C GLY A 121 -11.99 -22.31 -1.10
N TYR A 122 -11.45 -21.09 -1.11
CA TYR A 122 -10.39 -20.69 -0.18
C TYR A 122 -10.79 -20.87 1.29
N ALA A 123 -11.97 -20.38 1.69
CA ALA A 123 -12.47 -20.50 3.06
C ALA A 123 -12.64 -21.98 3.47
N ASP A 124 -13.20 -22.81 2.59
CA ASP A 124 -13.42 -24.24 2.84
C ASP A 124 -12.10 -25.02 2.95
N GLY A 125 -11.11 -24.68 2.13
CA GLY A 125 -9.76 -25.22 2.22
C GLY A 125 -9.09 -24.89 3.56
N MET A 126 -9.18 -23.63 4.00
CA MET A 126 -8.69 -23.23 5.32
C MET A 126 -9.39 -24.01 6.44
N ASN A 127 -10.72 -24.11 6.35
CA ASN A 127 -11.54 -24.81 7.33
C ASN A 127 -11.21 -26.29 7.43
N ALA A 128 -10.92 -26.96 6.31
CA ALA A 128 -10.53 -28.36 6.32
C ALA A 128 -9.20 -28.62 7.06
N TRP A 129 -8.25 -27.68 6.99
CA TRP A 129 -7.04 -27.76 7.83
C TRP A 129 -7.35 -27.46 9.30
N ILE A 130 -8.16 -26.44 9.58
CA ILE A 130 -8.59 -26.09 10.94
C ILE A 130 -9.29 -27.28 11.62
N ASP A 131 -10.16 -28.01 10.91
CA ASP A 131 -10.84 -29.19 11.44
C ASP A 131 -9.85 -30.30 11.80
N LYS A 132 -8.80 -30.51 10.99
CA LYS A 132 -7.70 -31.44 11.31
C LYS A 132 -6.92 -31.01 12.55
N VAL A 133 -6.63 -29.71 12.67
CA VAL A 133 -5.95 -29.12 13.83
C VAL A 133 -6.79 -29.30 15.10
N ASN A 134 -8.08 -29.00 15.05
CA ASN A 134 -8.99 -29.12 16.19
C ASN A 134 -9.21 -30.59 16.61
N THR A 135 -9.09 -31.53 15.67
CA THR A 135 -9.17 -32.97 15.96
C THR A 135 -7.86 -33.49 16.57
N ASN A 136 -6.71 -32.87 16.30
CA ASN A 136 -5.39 -33.30 16.77
C ASN A 136 -4.55 -32.14 17.36
N PRO A 137 -5.08 -31.40 18.34
CA PRO A 137 -4.46 -30.15 18.79
C PRO A 137 -3.07 -30.36 19.41
N GLU A 138 -2.84 -31.50 20.05
CA GLU A 138 -1.56 -31.85 20.68
C GLU A 138 -0.38 -31.88 19.70
N THR A 139 -0.64 -32.10 18.41
CA THR A 139 0.40 -32.26 17.38
C THR A 139 0.35 -31.19 16.29
N LEU A 140 -0.84 -30.67 15.97
CA LEU A 140 -1.04 -29.77 14.83
C LEU A 140 -1.34 -28.32 15.22
N LEU A 141 -1.74 -28.03 16.47
CA LEU A 141 -2.05 -26.66 16.88
C LEU A 141 -0.77 -25.83 16.98
N PRO A 142 -0.63 -24.72 16.22
CA PRO A 142 0.54 -23.86 16.33
C PRO A 142 0.71 -23.35 17.77
N LYS A 143 1.93 -23.43 18.30
CA LYS A 143 2.25 -23.10 19.71
C LYS A 143 1.71 -21.74 20.16
N GLN A 144 1.68 -20.75 19.27
CA GLN A 144 1.20 -19.40 19.56
C GLN A 144 -0.25 -19.39 20.06
N PHE A 145 -1.12 -20.27 19.55
CA PHE A 145 -2.50 -20.40 20.05
C PHE A 145 -2.54 -20.78 21.53
N ASN A 146 -1.72 -21.75 21.94
CA ASN A 146 -1.57 -22.13 23.35
C ASN A 146 -0.98 -20.99 24.18
N THR A 147 0.05 -20.30 23.67
CA THR A 147 0.68 -19.15 24.34
C THR A 147 -0.32 -18.02 24.62
N PHE A 148 -1.19 -17.71 23.67
CA PHE A 148 -2.18 -16.66 23.81
C PHE A 148 -3.54 -17.15 24.32
N GLY A 149 -3.71 -18.46 24.55
CA GLY A 149 -4.89 -19.05 25.16
C GLY A 149 -6.17 -18.93 24.33
N PHE A 150 -6.11 -19.16 23.02
CA PHE A 150 -7.28 -19.21 22.14
C PHE A 150 -7.09 -20.21 21.01
N THR A 151 -8.17 -20.56 20.28
CA THR A 151 -8.15 -21.52 19.17
C THR A 151 -8.52 -20.84 17.83
N PRO A 152 -8.10 -21.41 16.68
CA PRO A 152 -8.49 -20.90 15.37
C PRO A 152 -10.01 -21.02 15.17
N LYS A 153 -10.63 -19.99 14.57
CA LYS A 153 -12.05 -20.04 14.18
C LYS A 153 -12.18 -20.36 12.70
N ARG A 154 -13.29 -21.00 12.32
CA ARG A 154 -13.66 -21.21 10.92
C ARG A 154 -13.75 -19.89 10.16
N TRP A 155 -13.47 -19.96 8.87
CA TRP A 155 -13.45 -18.86 7.92
C TRP A 155 -14.68 -18.90 7.02
N GLU A 156 -15.16 -17.71 6.67
CA GLU A 156 -16.19 -17.48 5.66
C GLU A 156 -15.60 -16.69 4.47
N PRO A 157 -16.28 -16.65 3.31
CA PRO A 157 -15.91 -15.79 2.18
C PRO A 157 -15.65 -14.32 2.57
N PHE A 158 -16.41 -13.82 3.56
CA PHE A 158 -16.20 -12.50 4.13
C PHE A 158 -14.80 -12.34 4.76
N ASP A 159 -14.32 -13.35 5.49
CA ASP A 159 -13.00 -13.31 6.12
C ASP A 159 -11.89 -13.27 5.07
N VAL A 160 -12.02 -14.09 4.02
CA VAL A 160 -11.07 -14.14 2.89
C VAL A 160 -11.00 -12.78 2.19
N ALA A 161 -12.14 -12.19 1.86
CA ALA A 161 -12.20 -10.85 1.26
C ALA A 161 -11.62 -9.80 2.21
N MET A 162 -11.94 -9.85 3.49
CA MET A 162 -11.47 -8.89 4.49
C MET A 162 -9.97 -8.91 4.73
N ILE A 163 -9.25 -9.99 4.39
CA ILE A 163 -7.79 -9.94 4.38
C ILE A 163 -7.32 -8.91 3.36
N PHE A 164 -7.80 -8.96 2.11
CA PHE A 164 -7.47 -7.97 1.09
C PHE A 164 -8.05 -6.59 1.42
N VAL A 165 -9.35 -6.49 1.73
CA VAL A 165 -10.00 -5.20 1.99
C VAL A 165 -9.37 -4.51 3.20
N GLY A 166 -9.21 -5.21 4.33
CA GLY A 166 -8.68 -4.62 5.53
C GLY A 166 -7.17 -4.33 5.50
N THR A 167 -6.43 -4.87 4.54
CA THR A 167 -5.01 -4.55 4.35
C THR A 167 -4.81 -3.64 3.14
N MET A 168 -5.08 -4.10 1.91
CA MET A 168 -4.89 -3.33 0.67
C MET A 168 -5.78 -2.08 0.61
N ALA A 169 -7.09 -2.21 0.80
CA ALA A 169 -7.97 -1.04 0.74
C ALA A 169 -7.75 -0.15 1.97
N ASN A 170 -7.98 -0.67 3.17
CA ASN A 170 -8.06 0.12 4.40
C ASN A 170 -6.72 0.61 4.98
N ARG A 171 -5.57 -0.01 4.62
CA ARG A 171 -4.26 0.42 5.16
C ARG A 171 -3.33 1.03 4.11
N PHE A 172 -3.45 0.63 2.84
CA PHE A 172 -2.63 1.19 1.77
C PHE A 172 -3.37 2.28 0.99
N SER A 173 -4.54 1.97 0.43
CA SER A 173 -5.33 2.89 -0.41
C SER A 173 -6.20 3.89 0.36
N ASP A 174 -6.20 3.84 1.69
CA ASP A 174 -7.10 4.66 2.53
C ASP A 174 -6.37 5.80 3.27
N SER A 175 -5.19 6.15 2.77
CA SER A 175 -4.29 7.08 3.41
C SER A 175 -4.66 8.52 3.02
N THR A 176 -4.70 9.40 4.01
CA THR A 176 -4.88 10.86 3.85
C THR A 176 -4.15 11.56 4.99
N SER A 177 -3.74 12.81 4.78
CA SER A 177 -3.21 13.73 5.79
C SER A 177 -3.98 15.05 5.83
N GLU A 178 -5.20 15.15 5.27
CA GLU A 178 -5.97 16.39 5.22
C GLU A 178 -6.22 17.02 6.60
N ILE A 179 -6.63 16.24 7.61
CA ILE A 179 -6.83 16.76 8.98
C ILE A 179 -5.49 17.18 9.60
N ASP A 180 -4.44 16.40 9.37
CA ASP A 180 -3.07 16.73 9.80
C ASP A 180 -2.58 18.04 9.15
N ASN A 181 -2.88 18.23 7.86
CA ASN A 181 -2.56 19.42 7.08
C ASN A 181 -3.38 20.63 7.54
N LEU A 182 -4.65 20.45 7.93
CA LEU A 182 -5.49 21.50 8.51
C LEU A 182 -4.95 21.95 9.88
N ALA A 183 -4.49 21.01 10.70
CA ALA A 183 -3.86 21.30 11.99
C ALA A 183 -2.53 22.07 11.79
N LEU A 184 -1.69 21.62 10.85
CA LEU A 184 -0.46 22.33 10.46
C LEU A 184 -0.76 23.75 9.95
N LEU A 185 -1.74 23.90 9.06
CA LEU A 185 -2.12 25.20 8.52
C LEU A 185 -2.65 26.14 9.60
N THR A 186 -3.44 25.64 10.56
CA THR A 186 -3.89 26.40 11.71
C THR A 186 -2.70 26.94 12.50
N ALA A 187 -1.72 26.09 12.84
CA ALA A 187 -0.53 26.51 13.57
C ALA A 187 0.34 27.51 12.78
N LEU A 188 0.44 27.36 11.45
CA LEU A 188 1.16 28.30 10.59
C LEU A 188 0.48 29.67 10.54
N LYS A 189 -0.86 29.71 10.50
CA LYS A 189 -1.64 30.95 10.58
C LYS A 189 -1.46 31.65 11.92
N ASP A 190 -1.37 30.89 13.02
CA ASP A 190 -1.10 31.46 14.35
C ASP A 190 0.28 32.12 14.42
N LYS A 191 1.29 31.48 13.81
CA LYS A 191 2.67 31.97 13.84
C LYS A 191 2.91 33.15 12.89
N TYR A 192 2.33 33.12 11.70
CA TYR A 192 2.69 34.04 10.61
C TYR A 192 1.54 34.94 10.12
N GLY A 193 0.33 34.76 10.64
CA GLY A 193 -0.88 35.34 10.07
C GLY A 193 -1.39 34.57 8.84
N VAL A 194 -2.59 34.91 8.37
CA VAL A 194 -3.33 34.11 7.37
C VAL A 194 -2.58 33.96 6.05
N SER A 195 -2.18 35.08 5.43
CA SER A 195 -1.57 35.07 4.10
C SER A 195 -0.19 34.41 4.10
N GLN A 196 0.66 34.79 5.05
CA GLN A 196 2.02 34.23 5.16
C GLN A 196 1.99 32.78 5.63
N GLY A 197 1.08 32.40 6.54
CA GLY A 197 0.89 31.02 6.96
C GLY A 197 0.51 30.10 5.79
N MET A 198 -0.40 30.54 4.92
CA MET A 198 -0.74 29.82 3.68
C MET A 198 0.44 29.78 2.69
N ALA A 199 1.20 30.86 2.54
CA ALA A 199 2.38 30.87 1.69
C ALA A 199 3.43 29.84 2.15
N VAL A 200 3.68 29.75 3.46
CA VAL A 200 4.57 28.73 4.04
C VAL A 200 3.99 27.33 3.84
N PHE A 201 2.69 27.12 4.07
CA PHE A 201 2.03 25.84 3.81
C PHE A 201 2.21 25.37 2.36
N ASN A 202 2.04 26.26 1.38
CA ASN A 202 2.23 25.94 -0.04
C ASN A 202 3.68 25.58 -0.38
N GLN A 203 4.67 26.13 0.34
CA GLN A 203 6.08 25.74 0.17
C GLN A 203 6.42 24.42 0.86
N LEU A 204 5.67 24.02 1.88
CA LEU A 204 5.88 22.75 2.60
C LEU A 204 5.14 21.57 1.95
N LYS A 205 3.93 21.81 1.44
CA LYS A 205 3.03 20.78 0.90
C LYS A 205 2.71 21.07 -0.56
N TRP A 206 3.61 20.73 -1.47
CA TRP A 206 3.43 21.06 -2.89
C TRP A 206 2.28 20.24 -3.47
N LEU A 207 1.32 20.91 -4.11
CA LEU A 207 0.21 20.22 -4.78
C LEU A 207 0.68 19.55 -6.08
N VAL A 208 1.58 20.19 -6.82
CA VAL A 208 2.22 19.63 -8.02
C VAL A 208 3.68 20.03 -7.96
N ASN A 209 4.58 19.05 -8.09
CA ASN A 209 6.01 19.30 -8.17
C ASN A 209 6.52 19.14 -9.60
N PRO A 210 6.90 20.25 -10.29
CA PRO A 210 7.39 20.16 -11.67
C PRO A 210 8.79 19.53 -11.79
N SER A 211 9.54 19.41 -10.69
CA SER A 211 10.86 18.78 -10.66
C SER A 211 10.83 17.29 -10.33
N ALA A 212 9.67 16.75 -9.94
CA ALA A 212 9.54 15.34 -9.63
C ALA A 212 9.71 14.48 -10.91
N PRO A 213 10.59 13.46 -10.90
CA PRO A 213 10.70 12.55 -12.02
C PRO A 213 9.46 11.67 -12.14
N THR A 214 9.13 11.28 -13.37
CA THR A 214 7.86 10.65 -13.69
C THR A 214 8.05 9.26 -14.29
N THR A 215 7.13 8.34 -14.01
CA THR A 215 7.16 6.96 -14.55
C THR A 215 6.90 6.96 -16.06
N ILE A 216 5.92 7.74 -16.50
CA ILE A 216 5.69 8.01 -17.93
C ILE A 216 6.54 9.22 -18.31
N ALA A 217 7.29 9.13 -19.42
CA ALA A 217 8.16 10.21 -19.84
C ALA A 217 7.36 11.50 -20.11
N VAL A 218 7.98 12.65 -19.82
CA VAL A 218 7.32 13.97 -19.88
C VAL A 218 6.78 14.34 -21.26
N GLN A 219 7.36 13.79 -22.33
CA GLN A 219 6.92 13.97 -23.71
C GLN A 219 5.75 13.05 -24.12
N GLU A 220 5.45 12.02 -23.33
CA GLU A 220 4.42 11.01 -23.66
C GLU A 220 3.08 11.27 -22.96
N SER A 221 3.10 11.90 -21.77
CA SER A 221 1.87 12.21 -21.04
C SER A 221 2.01 13.40 -20.08
N SER A 222 0.92 14.12 -19.90
CA SER A 222 0.72 15.14 -18.86
C SER A 222 -0.69 15.01 -18.27
N TYR A 223 -0.83 15.28 -16.98
CA TYR A 223 -2.12 15.25 -16.31
C TYR A 223 -3.02 16.37 -16.84
N PRO A 224 -4.23 16.03 -17.33
CA PRO A 224 -5.09 16.98 -18.01
C PRO A 224 -5.77 17.97 -17.07
N LEU A 225 -6.07 17.57 -15.82
CA LEU A 225 -6.70 18.46 -14.86
C LEU A 225 -5.65 19.39 -14.24
N LYS A 226 -5.93 20.69 -14.27
CA LYS A 226 -5.05 21.71 -13.71
C LYS A 226 -5.58 22.17 -12.35
N PHE A 227 -4.70 22.15 -11.36
CA PHE A 227 -5.00 22.63 -10.02
C PHE A 227 -4.50 24.06 -9.87
N ASN A 228 -5.39 24.98 -9.45
CA ASN A 228 -5.03 26.36 -9.21
C ASN A 228 -4.84 26.61 -7.70
N GLN A 229 -3.57 26.64 -7.27
CA GLN A 229 -3.21 26.92 -5.87
C GLN A 229 -3.61 28.35 -5.42
N GLN A 230 -3.72 29.31 -6.35
CA GLN A 230 -4.11 30.69 -6.01
C GLN A 230 -5.63 30.85 -5.77
N ASN A 231 -6.44 29.94 -6.32
CA ASN A 231 -7.90 29.94 -6.15
C ASN A 231 -8.40 28.96 -5.07
N SER A 232 -7.49 28.33 -4.33
CA SER A 232 -7.81 27.38 -3.26
C SER A 232 -8.30 28.13 -2.01
N GLN A 233 -9.60 28.44 -1.96
CA GLN A 233 -10.23 29.15 -0.83
C GLN A 233 -10.79 28.21 0.25
N THR A 234 -10.62 26.89 0.11
CA THR A 234 -11.21 25.89 1.02
C THR A 234 -10.81 26.11 2.48
N ALA A 235 -9.54 26.45 2.73
CA ALA A 235 -9.01 26.72 4.07
C ALA A 235 -9.67 27.89 4.82
N ALA A 236 -10.33 28.82 4.10
CA ALA A 236 -11.05 29.94 4.72
C ALA A 236 -12.49 29.57 5.09
N LEU A 237 -13.01 28.47 4.55
CA LEU A 237 -14.38 27.99 4.77
C LEU A 237 -14.48 26.94 5.88
N LEU A 238 -13.34 26.39 6.32
CA LEU A 238 -13.28 25.40 7.37
C LEU A 238 -13.25 26.04 8.76
N PRO A 239 -13.86 25.40 9.77
CA PRO A 239 -13.61 25.72 11.16
C PRO A 239 -12.12 25.59 11.50
N ARG A 240 -11.68 26.37 12.49
CA ARG A 240 -10.36 26.19 13.11
C ARG A 240 -10.30 24.79 13.73
N TYR A 241 -9.13 24.15 13.63
CA TYR A 241 -8.90 22.82 14.21
C TYR A 241 -7.83 22.90 15.29
N ASP A 242 -8.25 22.73 16.55
CA ASP A 242 -7.37 22.78 17.73
C ASP A 242 -7.17 21.41 18.41
N LEU A 243 -7.76 20.35 17.85
CA LEU A 243 -7.53 19.00 18.33
C LEU A 243 -6.12 18.50 17.94
N PRO A 244 -5.60 17.47 18.62
CA PRO A 244 -4.35 16.83 18.20
C PRO A 244 -4.42 16.32 16.77
N ALA A 245 -3.32 16.44 16.03
CA ALA A 245 -3.20 15.91 14.68
C ALA A 245 -3.30 14.36 14.72
N PRO A 246 -4.16 13.72 13.89
CA PRO A 246 -4.39 12.27 13.94
C PRO A 246 -3.10 11.44 13.89
N MET A 247 -2.08 11.89 13.16
CA MET A 247 -0.83 11.18 13.02
C MET A 247 -0.03 11.09 14.34
N LEU A 248 -0.18 12.05 15.25
CA LEU A 248 0.43 12.03 16.59
C LEU A 248 -0.32 11.13 17.58
N ASP A 249 -1.57 10.81 17.29
CA ASP A 249 -2.43 9.92 18.09
C ASP A 249 -2.40 8.45 17.66
N ARG A 250 -1.57 8.12 16.67
CA ARG A 250 -1.26 6.73 16.28
C ARG A 250 -0.47 6.03 17.39
N PRO A 251 -0.71 4.75 17.67
CA PRO A 251 0.08 4.01 18.65
C PRO A 251 1.57 3.99 18.29
N ALA A 252 2.42 4.37 19.25
CA ALA A 252 3.87 4.34 19.10
C ALA A 252 4.43 2.93 19.04
N LYS A 253 5.63 2.78 18.45
CA LYS A 253 6.33 1.50 18.33
C LYS A 253 7.60 1.42 19.18
N GLY A 254 7.91 0.24 19.70
CA GLY A 254 9.19 -0.07 20.31
C GLY A 254 10.29 -0.25 19.27
N ALA A 255 11.54 -0.36 19.74
CA ALA A 255 12.69 -0.66 18.88
C ALA A 255 12.59 -2.04 18.19
N ASP A 256 11.80 -2.94 18.77
CA ASP A 256 11.44 -4.26 18.23
C ASP A 256 10.26 -4.22 17.25
N GLY A 257 9.68 -3.04 17.01
CA GLY A 257 8.51 -2.84 16.14
C GLY A 257 7.16 -3.12 16.80
N ALA A 258 7.12 -3.55 18.07
CA ALA A 258 5.89 -3.81 18.80
C ALA A 258 5.13 -2.52 19.12
N LEU A 259 3.78 -2.57 19.15
CA LEU A 259 2.99 -1.41 19.59
C LEU A 259 3.16 -1.17 21.09
N LEU A 260 3.31 0.09 21.49
CA LEU A 260 3.50 0.51 22.88
C LEU A 260 2.16 0.92 23.50
N ALA A 261 1.85 0.37 24.67
CA ALA A 261 0.72 0.79 25.49
C ALA A 261 1.11 2.01 26.34
N LEU A 262 0.92 3.22 25.81
CA LEU A 262 1.28 4.48 26.46
C LEU A 262 0.05 5.34 26.74
N THR A 263 0.17 6.25 27.72
CA THR A 263 -0.83 7.34 27.86
C THR A 263 -0.82 8.22 26.61
N ALA A 264 -1.94 8.88 26.29
CA ALA A 264 -2.05 9.69 25.07
C ALA A 264 -0.94 10.76 24.96
N GLY A 265 -0.64 11.46 26.06
CA GLY A 265 0.45 12.44 26.10
C GLY A 265 1.81 11.80 25.81
N LYS A 266 2.14 10.68 26.49
CA LYS A 266 3.43 10.02 26.29
C LYS A 266 3.56 9.38 24.91
N ASN A 267 2.45 8.89 24.36
CA ASN A 267 2.38 8.38 23.00
C ASN A 267 2.77 9.47 22.00
N ARG A 268 2.15 10.66 22.08
CA ARG A 268 2.46 11.79 21.18
C ARG A 268 3.93 12.21 21.26
N GLU A 269 4.49 12.30 22.46
CA GLU A 269 5.92 12.58 22.63
C GLU A 269 6.80 11.54 21.94
N THR A 270 6.44 10.25 22.08
CA THR A 270 7.18 9.14 21.48
C THR A 270 7.07 9.17 19.96
N ILE A 271 5.88 9.43 19.41
CA ILE A 271 5.67 9.60 17.97
C ILE A 271 6.48 10.79 17.44
N ALA A 272 6.44 11.94 18.11
CA ALA A 272 7.21 13.11 17.70
C ALA A 272 8.72 12.84 17.72
N ALA A 273 9.22 12.10 18.72
CA ALA A 273 10.61 11.67 18.76
C ALA A 273 10.96 10.71 17.62
N GLN A 274 10.06 9.80 17.25
CA GLN A 274 10.23 8.88 16.12
C GLN A 274 10.31 9.64 14.79
N PHE A 275 9.43 10.62 14.56
CA PHE A 275 9.54 11.52 13.41
C PHE A 275 10.88 12.26 13.40
N ALA A 276 11.33 12.75 14.56
CA ALA A 276 12.58 13.47 14.66
C ALA A 276 13.82 12.63 14.35
N GLN A 277 13.72 11.30 14.50
CA GLN A 277 14.80 10.36 14.19
C GLN A 277 14.72 9.86 12.74
N GLY A 278 13.52 9.49 12.28
CA GLY A 278 13.33 8.76 11.03
C GLY A 278 12.71 9.55 9.88
N GLY A 279 12.23 10.79 10.10
CA GLY A 279 11.52 11.63 9.11
C GLY A 279 10.10 11.15 8.79
N ALA A 280 9.83 9.86 8.98
CA ALA A 280 8.51 9.25 8.89
C ALA A 280 8.31 8.24 10.03
N ASN A 281 7.05 7.92 10.33
CA ASN A 281 6.67 6.86 11.26
C ASN A 281 6.04 5.64 10.53
N GLY A 282 6.32 5.52 9.23
CA GLY A 282 5.66 4.56 8.33
C GLY A 282 4.17 4.86 8.10
N LEU A 283 3.61 4.38 6.98
CA LEU A 283 2.15 4.32 6.80
C LEU A 283 1.65 3.09 7.55
N ALA A 284 0.67 3.28 8.44
CA ALA A 284 0.08 2.20 9.24
C ALA A 284 1.13 1.28 9.95
N GLY A 285 2.33 1.81 10.22
CA GLY A 285 3.41 1.07 10.87
C GLY A 285 4.26 0.16 9.96
N TYR A 286 4.27 0.32 8.64
CA TYR A 286 5.10 -0.48 7.74
C TYR A 286 5.97 0.42 6.83
N PRO A 287 7.20 0.02 6.48
CA PRO A 287 7.92 0.65 5.38
C PRO A 287 7.14 0.37 4.09
N THR A 288 6.81 1.42 3.35
CA THR A 288 5.89 1.38 2.21
C THR A 288 6.59 1.96 0.98
N THR A 289 7.66 1.30 0.57
CA THR A 289 8.32 1.62 -0.69
C THR A 289 8.46 0.35 -1.53
N SER A 290 8.64 0.51 -2.82
CA SER A 290 8.81 -0.58 -3.78
C SER A 290 9.53 -0.02 -4.99
N ASN A 291 10.32 -0.85 -5.64
CA ASN A 291 10.91 -0.51 -6.92
C ASN A 291 10.54 -1.52 -7.99
N MET A 292 10.61 -1.07 -9.23
CA MET A 292 10.35 -1.88 -10.40
C MET A 292 11.05 -1.27 -11.61
N TRP A 293 11.53 -2.12 -12.51
CA TRP A 293 11.73 -1.74 -13.91
C TRP A 293 11.34 -2.85 -14.87
N VAL A 294 10.83 -2.43 -16.02
CA VAL A 294 10.43 -3.30 -17.12
C VAL A 294 11.19 -2.86 -18.37
N ILE A 295 11.96 -3.75 -18.98
CA ILE A 295 12.78 -3.49 -20.16
C ILE A 295 12.14 -4.22 -21.33
N GLY A 296 11.76 -3.49 -22.38
CA GLY A 296 11.15 -4.04 -23.59
C GLY A 296 12.18 -4.51 -24.61
N LYS A 297 11.70 -5.15 -25.69
CA LYS A 297 12.55 -5.78 -26.72
C LYS A 297 13.59 -4.87 -27.39
N SER A 298 13.35 -3.56 -27.43
CA SER A 298 14.31 -2.61 -28.01
C SER A 298 15.57 -2.51 -27.16
N LYS A 299 15.44 -2.66 -25.84
CA LYS A 299 16.49 -2.47 -24.85
C LYS A 299 16.92 -3.77 -24.15
N ALA A 300 16.18 -4.87 -24.28
CA ALA A 300 16.62 -6.19 -23.83
C ALA A 300 17.61 -6.83 -24.83
N GLN A 301 18.62 -7.54 -24.32
CA GLN A 301 19.68 -8.17 -25.13
C GLN A 301 19.44 -9.68 -25.33
N ASP A 302 19.10 -10.40 -24.26
CA ASP A 302 19.04 -11.87 -24.18
C ASP A 302 17.64 -12.38 -23.81
N ALA A 303 16.65 -11.48 -23.78
CA ALA A 303 15.24 -11.78 -23.54
C ALA A 303 14.35 -10.89 -24.43
N LYS A 304 13.07 -11.26 -24.54
CA LYS A 304 12.09 -10.44 -25.26
C LYS A 304 11.59 -9.26 -24.43
N ALA A 305 11.45 -9.47 -23.12
CA ALA A 305 11.27 -8.45 -22.11
C ALA A 305 11.90 -8.94 -20.80
N ILE A 306 12.28 -8.00 -19.94
CA ILE A 306 12.81 -8.29 -18.60
C ILE A 306 12.00 -7.46 -17.61
N MET A 307 11.44 -8.10 -16.59
CA MET A 307 10.76 -7.43 -15.48
C MET A 307 11.50 -7.74 -14.19
N VAL A 308 11.95 -6.71 -13.48
CA VAL A 308 12.56 -6.82 -12.16
C VAL A 308 11.66 -6.12 -11.16
N ASN A 309 11.07 -6.91 -10.27
CA ASN A 309 10.10 -6.44 -9.28
C ASN A 309 10.69 -6.55 -7.87
N GLY A 310 10.80 -5.42 -7.17
CA GLY A 310 11.40 -5.32 -5.84
C GLY A 310 10.47 -4.64 -4.82
N PRO A 311 9.39 -5.31 -4.37
CA PRO A 311 8.55 -4.77 -3.30
C PRO A 311 9.29 -4.77 -1.95
N GLN A 312 9.21 -3.69 -1.18
CA GLN A 312 9.99 -3.51 0.05
C GLN A 312 9.08 -3.51 1.29
N PHE A 313 8.73 -4.69 1.77
CA PHE A 313 7.84 -4.84 2.94
C PHE A 313 8.58 -4.82 4.28
N GLY A 314 9.89 -5.11 4.29
CA GLY A 314 10.69 -5.35 5.51
C GLY A 314 10.88 -6.85 5.79
N TRP A 315 11.66 -7.16 6.83
CA TRP A 315 12.01 -8.53 7.20
C TRP A 315 11.09 -9.02 8.33
N TYR A 316 10.16 -9.92 8.02
CA TYR A 316 9.24 -10.54 8.99
C TYR A 316 9.37 -12.06 9.00
N ALA A 317 9.11 -12.66 10.15
CA ALA A 317 9.01 -14.10 10.32
C ALA A 317 7.66 -14.44 10.99
N PRO A 318 6.73 -15.13 10.29
CA PRO A 318 6.79 -15.52 8.88
C PRO A 318 6.75 -14.30 7.93
N ALA A 319 7.24 -14.49 6.71
CA ALA A 319 7.31 -13.44 5.69
C ALA A 319 5.92 -12.84 5.39
N TYR A 320 5.93 -11.57 4.99
CA TYR A 320 4.73 -10.83 4.62
C TYR A 320 4.04 -11.38 3.36
N THR A 321 4.83 -11.94 2.44
CA THR A 321 4.37 -12.46 1.14
C THR A 321 4.33 -13.98 1.12
N TYR A 322 3.46 -14.56 0.29
CA TYR A 322 3.25 -16.00 0.12
C TYR A 322 3.39 -16.38 -1.36
N GLY A 323 4.35 -17.25 -1.66
CA GLY A 323 4.58 -17.79 -3.01
C GLY A 323 3.68 -18.99 -3.27
N ILE A 324 3.05 -19.05 -4.45
CA ILE A 324 2.21 -20.17 -4.87
C ILE A 324 2.12 -20.30 -6.40
N GLY A 325 1.96 -21.55 -6.87
CA GLY A 325 1.52 -21.86 -8.23
C GLY A 325 0.09 -22.39 -8.27
N LEU A 326 -0.72 -21.92 -9.23
CA LEU A 326 -2.09 -22.38 -9.45
C LEU A 326 -2.24 -22.86 -10.90
N HIS A 327 -2.68 -24.10 -11.09
CA HIS A 327 -2.71 -24.78 -12.39
C HIS A 327 -4.06 -25.49 -12.61
N GLY A 328 -4.79 -25.07 -13.64
CA GLY A 328 -6.14 -25.55 -14.01
C GLY A 328 -7.24 -24.50 -13.79
N ALA A 329 -8.49 -24.82 -14.12
CA ALA A 329 -9.62 -23.87 -14.10
C ALA A 329 -9.39 -22.56 -14.90
N GLY A 330 -8.55 -22.62 -15.94
CA GLY A 330 -8.12 -21.47 -16.74
C GLY A 330 -6.97 -20.66 -16.14
N TYR A 331 -6.44 -21.05 -14.97
CA TYR A 331 -5.22 -20.51 -14.39
C TYR A 331 -4.03 -21.38 -14.76
N ASP A 332 -2.91 -20.75 -15.08
CA ASP A 332 -1.59 -21.39 -15.10
C ASP A 332 -0.58 -20.32 -14.68
N VAL A 333 -0.48 -20.09 -13.38
CA VAL A 333 0.21 -18.93 -12.83
C VAL A 333 1.17 -19.36 -11.73
N THR A 334 2.32 -18.69 -11.66
CA THR A 334 3.27 -18.80 -10.56
C THR A 334 3.65 -17.40 -10.12
N GLY A 335 3.64 -17.16 -8.81
CA GLY A 335 3.88 -15.83 -8.29
C GLY A 335 3.86 -15.74 -6.78
N ASN A 336 3.71 -14.51 -6.30
CA ASN A 336 3.80 -14.15 -4.90
C ASN A 336 2.80 -13.05 -4.57
N THR A 337 2.26 -13.06 -3.35
CA THR A 337 1.24 -12.08 -2.94
C THR A 337 1.32 -11.77 -1.45
N PRO A 338 1.07 -10.52 -1.01
CA PRO A 338 0.91 -10.21 0.41
C PRO A 338 -0.19 -11.03 1.08
N PHE A 339 0.01 -11.45 2.32
CA PHE A 339 -0.99 -12.14 3.15
C PHE A 339 -1.75 -13.28 2.45
N ALA A 340 -1.11 -13.95 1.49
CA ALA A 340 -1.71 -15.02 0.71
C ALA A 340 -3.10 -14.68 0.12
N TYR A 341 -3.30 -13.45 -0.39
CA TYR A 341 -4.54 -13.09 -1.08
C TYR A 341 -4.92 -14.11 -2.16
N PRO A 342 -6.23 -14.28 -2.46
CA PRO A 342 -6.65 -15.07 -3.62
C PRO A 342 -6.03 -14.62 -4.94
N GLY A 343 -5.88 -13.30 -5.15
CA GLY A 343 -5.20 -12.72 -6.30
C GLY A 343 -3.68 -12.61 -6.09
N LEU A 344 -2.90 -12.88 -7.14
CA LEU A 344 -1.45 -12.70 -7.11
C LEU A 344 -1.04 -11.31 -7.57
N VAL A 345 -0.41 -10.56 -6.66
CA VAL A 345 0.04 -9.18 -6.93
C VAL A 345 1.30 -9.16 -7.81
N PHE A 346 2.12 -10.21 -7.74
CA PHE A 346 3.35 -10.36 -8.51
C PHE A 346 3.38 -11.75 -9.13
N GLY A 347 3.65 -11.88 -10.43
CA GLY A 347 3.75 -13.19 -11.04
C GLY A 347 3.77 -13.20 -12.55
N HIS A 348 3.66 -14.39 -13.11
CA HIS A 348 3.49 -14.62 -14.54
C HIS A 348 2.60 -15.83 -14.78
N ASN A 349 1.98 -15.88 -15.95
CA ASN A 349 1.18 -17.01 -16.41
C ASN A 349 1.74 -17.69 -17.66
N GLY A 350 3.04 -17.46 -17.94
CA GLY A 350 3.74 -18.02 -19.10
C GLY A 350 3.53 -17.25 -20.41
N VAL A 351 2.52 -16.36 -20.49
CA VAL A 351 2.29 -15.48 -21.65
C VAL A 351 2.50 -14.00 -21.30
N ILE A 352 2.14 -13.60 -20.09
CA ILE A 352 2.41 -12.27 -19.54
C ILE A 352 3.02 -12.38 -18.15
N SER A 353 3.72 -11.33 -17.74
CA SER A 353 4.18 -11.10 -16.36
C SER A 353 3.68 -9.75 -15.88
N TRP A 354 3.41 -9.65 -14.59
CA TRP A 354 2.97 -8.42 -13.95
C TRP A 354 3.63 -8.24 -12.59
N GLY A 355 3.61 -7.00 -12.13
CA GLY A 355 3.94 -6.65 -10.77
C GLY A 355 3.35 -5.32 -10.38
N SER A 356 3.73 -4.84 -9.20
CA SER A 356 3.19 -3.60 -8.65
C SER A 356 4.17 -2.88 -7.75
N THR A 357 3.96 -1.59 -7.61
CA THR A 357 4.58 -0.75 -6.58
C THR A 357 3.48 0.09 -5.92
N ALA A 358 3.72 0.63 -4.73
CA ALA A 358 2.81 1.63 -4.18
C ALA A 358 2.68 2.79 -5.18
N GLY A 359 1.44 3.09 -5.57
CA GLY A 359 1.11 4.23 -6.42
C GLY A 359 0.29 5.19 -5.58
N PHE A 360 0.92 6.27 -5.10
CA PHE A 360 0.25 7.25 -4.25
C PHE A 360 -0.64 8.17 -5.09
N GLY A 361 -1.88 7.75 -5.31
CA GLY A 361 -2.94 8.60 -5.84
C GLY A 361 -3.78 9.20 -4.72
N ASP A 362 -4.55 10.22 -5.08
CA ASP A 362 -5.42 10.96 -4.18
C ASP A 362 -6.89 10.56 -4.43
N ASP A 363 -7.29 9.43 -3.84
CA ASP A 363 -8.58 8.75 -3.98
C ASP A 363 -9.49 8.88 -2.73
N VAL A 364 -9.06 9.68 -1.76
CA VAL A 364 -9.74 9.93 -0.48
C VAL A 364 -9.87 11.43 -0.27
N ASP A 365 -11.05 11.90 0.19
CA ASP A 365 -11.22 13.27 0.68
C ASP A 365 -11.87 13.27 2.08
N ILE A 366 -11.53 14.27 2.90
CA ILE A 366 -12.18 14.54 4.20
C ILE A 366 -13.23 15.65 4.08
N PHE A 367 -14.45 15.33 4.51
CA PHE A 367 -15.55 16.29 4.60
C PHE A 367 -15.78 16.71 6.05
N ALA A 368 -15.71 18.02 6.32
CA ALA A 368 -16.03 18.63 7.60
C ALA A 368 -17.55 18.87 7.71
N GLU A 369 -18.25 17.91 8.28
CA GLU A 369 -19.69 17.87 8.48
C GLU A 369 -20.11 18.81 9.61
N ARG A 370 -21.10 19.67 9.35
CA ARG A 370 -21.66 20.55 10.39
C ARG A 370 -22.74 19.81 11.16
N LEU A 371 -22.51 19.54 12.44
CA LEU A 371 -23.47 18.85 13.31
C LEU A 371 -24.54 19.80 13.84
N SER A 372 -25.70 19.24 14.18
CA SER A 372 -26.79 19.99 14.82
C SER A 372 -26.58 20.05 16.33
N ALA A 373 -26.51 21.27 16.88
CA ALA A 373 -26.53 21.49 18.33
C ALA A 373 -27.89 21.12 18.96
N GLU A 374 -28.98 21.18 18.19
CA GLU A 374 -30.36 20.92 18.66
C GLU A 374 -30.80 19.47 18.44
N LYS A 375 -30.22 18.77 17.46
CA LYS A 375 -30.62 17.41 17.05
C LYS A 375 -29.41 16.47 17.02
N PRO A 376 -29.06 15.81 18.14
CA PRO A 376 -27.97 14.84 18.17
C PRO A 376 -28.11 13.78 17.07
N GLY A 377 -27.01 13.46 16.39
CA GLY A 377 -27.01 12.50 15.30
C GLY A 377 -27.46 13.08 13.94
N TYR A 378 -27.65 14.39 13.81
CA TYR A 378 -27.96 15.06 12.55
C TYR A 378 -26.82 15.97 12.08
N TYR A 379 -26.65 16.05 10.76
CA TYR A 379 -25.68 16.93 10.09
C TYR A 379 -26.37 17.76 9.00
N LEU A 380 -25.83 18.95 8.69
CA LEU A 380 -26.37 19.81 7.64
C LEU A 380 -25.85 19.36 6.27
N HIS A 381 -26.77 19.08 5.36
CA HIS A 381 -26.44 18.78 3.97
C HIS A 381 -27.52 19.32 3.03
N ASN A 382 -27.11 20.05 1.99
CA ASN A 382 -28.00 20.68 1.01
C ASN A 382 -29.14 21.50 1.66
N GLY A 383 -28.80 22.27 2.71
CA GLY A 383 -29.73 23.12 3.45
C GLY A 383 -30.68 22.40 4.40
N LYS A 384 -30.56 21.08 4.58
CA LYS A 384 -31.42 20.26 5.44
C LYS A 384 -30.62 19.55 6.52
N TRP A 385 -31.23 19.35 7.69
CA TRP A 385 -30.69 18.47 8.72
C TRP A 385 -31.01 17.01 8.39
N VAL A 386 -29.97 16.23 8.06
CA VAL A 386 -30.06 14.82 7.68
C VAL A 386 -29.60 13.96 8.85
N LYS A 387 -30.35 12.88 9.16
CA LYS A 387 -29.96 11.93 10.21
C LYS A 387 -28.80 11.08 9.71
N MET A 388 -27.73 10.98 10.49
CA MET A 388 -26.62 10.08 10.21
C MET A 388 -27.05 8.62 10.33
N LEU A 389 -26.44 7.75 9.52
CA LEU A 389 -26.48 6.32 9.76
C LEU A 389 -25.61 6.01 10.98
N SER A 390 -26.01 5.00 11.74
CA SER A 390 -25.23 4.53 12.88
C SER A 390 -25.31 3.02 13.03
N ARG A 391 -24.28 2.45 13.67
CA ARG A 391 -24.34 1.11 14.24
C ARG A 391 -23.67 1.09 15.60
N GLU A 392 -24.28 0.35 16.52
CA GLU A 392 -23.67 0.02 17.80
C GLU A 392 -22.70 -1.15 17.60
N GLU A 393 -21.48 -1.00 18.11
CA GLU A 393 -20.43 -2.00 18.06
C GLU A 393 -20.03 -2.38 19.48
N THR A 394 -19.68 -3.65 19.68
CA THR A 394 -19.18 -4.17 20.96
C THR A 394 -17.80 -4.80 20.74
N ILE A 395 -16.79 -4.28 21.44
CA ILE A 395 -15.45 -4.88 21.49
C ILE A 395 -15.40 -5.84 22.67
N THR A 396 -15.24 -7.14 22.39
CA THR A 396 -14.97 -8.14 23.43
C THR A 396 -13.51 -8.06 23.85
N VAL A 397 -13.24 -8.09 25.16
CA VAL A 397 -11.90 -7.85 25.72
C VAL A 397 -11.45 -9.05 26.54
N LYS A 398 -10.29 -9.62 26.22
CA LYS A 398 -9.69 -10.70 27.02
C LYS A 398 -9.48 -10.25 28.46
N ASN A 399 -10.02 -11.01 29.40
CA ASN A 399 -9.93 -10.76 30.85
C ASN A 399 -10.44 -9.37 31.27
N GLY A 400 -11.37 -8.78 30.53
CA GLY A 400 -11.92 -7.46 30.78
C GLY A 400 -13.41 -7.36 30.45
N GLN A 401 -14.00 -6.19 30.73
CA GLN A 401 -15.36 -5.90 30.33
C GLN A 401 -15.41 -5.54 28.84
N ALA A 402 -16.47 -5.98 28.17
CA ALA A 402 -16.71 -5.56 26.79
C ALA A 402 -17.00 -4.05 26.74
N GLU A 403 -16.53 -3.38 25.69
CA GLU A 403 -16.74 -1.95 25.50
C GLU A 403 -17.63 -1.69 24.29
N THR A 404 -18.70 -0.92 24.49
CA THR A 404 -19.59 -0.50 23.41
C THR A 404 -19.23 0.88 22.88
N PHE A 405 -19.52 1.13 21.61
CA PHE A 405 -19.43 2.45 21.01
C PHE A 405 -20.25 2.52 19.71
N THR A 406 -20.62 3.72 19.31
CA THR A 406 -21.33 3.96 18.06
C THR A 406 -20.36 4.31 16.94
N VAL A 407 -20.52 3.67 15.78
CA VAL A 407 -19.92 4.11 14.51
C VAL A 407 -20.97 4.94 13.77
N TRP A 408 -20.58 6.14 13.34
CA TRP A 408 -21.44 7.07 12.59
C TRP A 408 -21.00 7.17 11.14
N ARG A 409 -21.96 7.36 10.23
CA ARG A 409 -21.73 7.50 8.79
C ARG A 409 -22.67 8.55 8.18
N THR A 410 -22.12 9.42 7.35
CA THR A 410 -22.84 10.40 6.52
C THR A 410 -22.86 9.94 5.07
N VAL A 411 -23.42 10.78 4.18
CA VAL A 411 -23.30 10.58 2.73
C VAL A 411 -21.83 10.58 2.24
N HIS A 412 -20.94 11.28 2.95
CA HIS A 412 -19.51 11.32 2.66
C HIS A 412 -18.72 10.20 3.35
N GLY A 413 -19.37 9.19 3.92
CA GLY A 413 -18.72 8.03 4.53
C GLY A 413 -18.61 8.08 6.05
N ASN A 414 -17.73 7.26 6.60
CA ASN A 414 -17.65 7.05 8.05
C ASN A 414 -17.01 8.26 8.75
N ILE A 415 -17.53 8.61 9.93
CA ILE A 415 -16.94 9.63 10.80
C ILE A 415 -15.68 9.07 11.47
N LEU A 416 -14.54 9.71 11.23
CA LEU A 416 -13.26 9.35 11.86
C LEU A 416 -13.06 10.09 13.18
N GLN A 417 -13.50 11.35 13.23
CA GLN A 417 -13.23 12.25 14.34
C GLN A 417 -14.36 13.28 14.48
N THR A 418 -14.58 13.74 15.71
CA THR A 418 -15.55 14.79 16.01
C THR A 418 -14.91 15.83 16.92
N ASP A 419 -15.04 17.09 16.53
CA ASP A 419 -14.73 18.25 17.35
C ASP A 419 -16.02 18.83 17.91
N GLN A 420 -16.20 18.66 19.22
CA GLN A 420 -17.36 19.13 19.95
C GLN A 420 -17.34 20.66 20.13
N THR A 421 -16.17 21.31 20.08
CA THR A 421 -16.06 22.76 20.25
C THR A 421 -16.65 23.49 19.05
N THR A 422 -16.34 23.00 17.86
CA THR A 422 -16.82 23.56 16.58
C THR A 422 -18.07 22.86 16.06
N GLN A 423 -18.58 21.84 16.76
CA GLN A 423 -19.70 21.00 16.31
C GLN A 423 -19.45 20.43 14.90
N THR A 424 -18.23 19.94 14.67
CA THR A 424 -17.78 19.45 13.36
C THR A 424 -17.42 17.97 13.45
N ALA A 425 -17.94 17.15 12.54
CA ALA A 425 -17.49 15.77 12.35
C ALA A 425 -16.71 15.63 11.04
N TYR A 426 -15.58 14.92 11.06
CA TYR A 426 -14.76 14.67 9.88
C TYR A 426 -15.13 13.31 9.30
N ALA A 427 -15.84 13.32 8.18
CA ALA A 427 -16.23 12.14 7.41
C ALA A 427 -15.17 11.82 6.33
N LYS A 428 -14.88 10.54 6.11
CA LYS A 428 -13.95 10.11 5.07
C LYS A 428 -14.68 9.53 3.85
N SER A 429 -14.59 10.25 2.74
CA SER A 429 -15.08 9.81 1.43
C SER A 429 -13.98 9.06 0.70
N ARG A 430 -14.34 7.96 0.03
CA ARG A 430 -13.40 7.10 -0.70
C ARG A 430 -13.93 6.84 -2.09
N ALA A 431 -13.14 7.08 -3.11
CA ALA A 431 -13.52 6.83 -4.50
C ALA A 431 -13.67 5.32 -4.81
N TRP A 432 -13.10 4.47 -3.96
CA TRP A 432 -13.19 3.01 -4.05
C TRP A 432 -14.30 2.38 -3.19
N ASP A 433 -15.06 3.15 -2.41
CA ASP A 433 -16.17 2.62 -1.59
C ASP A 433 -17.19 1.90 -2.48
N GLY A 434 -17.55 0.67 -2.11
CA GLY A 434 -18.42 -0.20 -2.91
C GLY A 434 -17.72 -0.98 -4.03
N LYS A 435 -16.39 -0.89 -4.16
CA LYS A 435 -15.58 -1.57 -5.19
C LYS A 435 -14.45 -2.42 -4.62
N GLU A 436 -14.43 -2.66 -3.32
CA GLU A 436 -13.36 -3.36 -2.61
C GLU A 436 -13.22 -4.81 -3.07
N VAL A 437 -14.34 -5.53 -3.19
CA VAL A 437 -14.35 -6.94 -3.64
C VAL A 437 -14.06 -7.03 -5.14
N ALA A 438 -14.60 -6.10 -5.93
CA ALA A 438 -14.29 -6.02 -7.37
C ALA A 438 -12.79 -5.79 -7.61
N SER A 439 -12.15 -4.98 -6.76
CA SER A 439 -10.71 -4.72 -6.79
C SER A 439 -9.87 -5.95 -6.43
N LEU A 440 -10.33 -6.79 -5.48
CA LEU A 440 -9.72 -8.10 -5.21
C LEU A 440 -9.85 -9.04 -6.41
N LEU A 441 -11.03 -9.09 -7.03
CA LEU A 441 -11.29 -9.94 -8.18
C LEU A 441 -10.53 -9.49 -9.42
N ALA A 442 -10.28 -8.19 -9.60
CA ALA A 442 -9.40 -7.68 -10.66
C ALA A 442 -7.99 -8.29 -10.59
N TRP A 443 -7.41 -8.42 -9.38
CA TRP A 443 -6.14 -9.14 -9.18
C TRP A 443 -6.24 -10.62 -9.49
N THR A 444 -7.40 -11.23 -9.25
CA THR A 444 -7.59 -12.66 -9.47
C THR A 444 -7.79 -12.96 -10.95
N HIS A 445 -8.58 -12.16 -11.66
CA HIS A 445 -8.85 -12.33 -13.08
C HIS A 445 -7.67 -11.95 -13.98
N GLN A 446 -6.81 -11.00 -13.57
CA GLN A 446 -5.64 -10.67 -14.39
C GLN A 446 -4.71 -11.87 -14.58
N MET A 447 -4.74 -12.84 -13.66
CA MET A 447 -3.92 -14.06 -13.75
C MET A 447 -4.28 -14.90 -14.98
N LYS A 448 -5.48 -14.73 -15.54
CA LYS A 448 -5.94 -15.38 -16.78
C LYS A 448 -5.70 -14.54 -18.04
N ALA A 449 -5.32 -13.26 -17.90
CA ALA A 449 -5.15 -12.36 -19.03
C ALA A 449 -3.95 -12.76 -19.90
N LYS A 450 -4.08 -12.61 -21.22
CA LYS A 450 -3.08 -13.07 -22.20
C LYS A 450 -2.37 -11.95 -22.95
N ASN A 451 -2.89 -10.73 -22.84
CA ASN A 451 -2.41 -9.58 -23.59
C ASN A 451 -2.75 -8.28 -22.85
N TRP A 452 -2.19 -7.18 -23.34
CA TRP A 452 -2.40 -5.83 -22.80
C TRP A 452 -3.89 -5.45 -22.69
N GLN A 453 -4.71 -5.82 -23.67
CA GLN A 453 -6.13 -5.44 -23.69
C GLN A 453 -6.90 -6.16 -22.58
N GLU A 454 -6.77 -7.47 -22.45
CA GLU A 454 -7.40 -8.26 -21.39
C GLU A 454 -6.91 -7.82 -20.00
N TRP A 455 -5.61 -7.53 -19.89
CA TRP A 455 -5.00 -7.11 -18.63
C TRP A 455 -5.46 -5.70 -18.22
N THR A 456 -5.54 -4.75 -19.15
CA THR A 456 -6.03 -3.38 -18.87
C THR A 456 -7.53 -3.34 -18.54
N GLN A 457 -8.32 -4.28 -19.05
CA GLN A 457 -9.72 -4.44 -18.61
C GLN A 457 -9.83 -4.79 -17.12
N GLN A 458 -8.87 -5.54 -16.57
CA GLN A 458 -8.83 -5.79 -15.11
C GLN A 458 -8.26 -4.59 -14.36
N ALA A 459 -7.23 -3.93 -14.90
CA ALA A 459 -6.70 -2.69 -14.32
C ALA A 459 -7.78 -1.60 -14.19
N ALA A 460 -8.73 -1.52 -15.14
CA ALA A 460 -9.87 -0.61 -15.08
C ALA A 460 -10.88 -0.91 -13.95
N LYS A 461 -10.90 -2.15 -13.46
CA LYS A 461 -11.74 -2.58 -12.32
C LYS A 461 -11.03 -2.42 -10.97
N GLN A 462 -9.73 -2.15 -10.98
CA GLN A 462 -8.96 -1.87 -9.76
C GLN A 462 -9.21 -0.43 -9.31
N ALA A 463 -10.08 -0.28 -8.32
CA ALA A 463 -10.44 1.04 -7.78
C ALA A 463 -9.44 1.55 -6.73
N LEU A 464 -8.59 0.69 -6.18
CA LEU A 464 -7.55 1.08 -5.23
C LEU A 464 -6.35 1.68 -5.94
N THR A 465 -5.75 2.69 -5.32
CA THR A 465 -4.58 3.36 -5.86
C THR A 465 -3.31 2.52 -5.70
N ILE A 466 -2.76 2.06 -6.83
CA ILE A 466 -1.54 1.24 -6.89
C ILE A 466 -1.00 1.25 -8.34
N ASN A 467 0.32 1.06 -8.49
CA ASN A 467 0.92 0.96 -9.82
C ASN A 467 0.85 -0.48 -10.31
N TRP A 468 0.41 -0.71 -11.54
CA TRP A 468 0.41 -2.00 -12.21
C TRP A 468 1.36 -1.98 -13.40
N TYR A 469 2.14 -3.05 -13.56
CA TYR A 469 3.11 -3.21 -14.65
C TYR A 469 2.83 -4.46 -15.46
N TYR A 470 3.13 -4.39 -16.75
CA TYR A 470 2.89 -5.46 -17.72
C TYR A 470 4.15 -5.71 -18.55
N ALA A 471 4.44 -6.99 -18.81
CA ALA A 471 5.29 -7.40 -19.92
C ALA A 471 4.78 -8.71 -20.54
N ASP A 472 5.08 -8.95 -21.82
CA ASP A 472 4.66 -10.18 -22.49
C ASP A 472 5.76 -10.87 -23.30
N VAL A 473 5.45 -12.10 -23.74
CA VAL A 473 6.31 -12.95 -24.56
C VAL A 473 6.55 -12.43 -25.98
N ASN A 474 5.99 -11.28 -26.37
CA ASN A 474 6.28 -10.58 -27.62
C ASN A 474 7.20 -9.36 -27.40
N GLY A 475 7.59 -9.14 -26.14
CA GLY A 475 8.47 -8.05 -25.75
C GLY A 475 7.77 -6.70 -25.63
N ASN A 476 6.44 -6.69 -25.51
CA ASN A 476 5.70 -5.49 -25.18
C ASN A 476 5.74 -5.23 -23.68
N ILE A 477 5.70 -3.96 -23.30
CA ILE A 477 5.71 -3.52 -21.89
C ILE A 477 4.64 -2.46 -21.67
N GLY A 478 4.11 -2.37 -20.46
CA GLY A 478 3.11 -1.36 -20.14
C GLY A 478 2.99 -1.04 -18.66
N TYR A 479 2.33 0.08 -18.38
CA TYR A 479 2.13 0.61 -17.03
C TYR A 479 0.75 1.26 -16.93
N VAL A 480 0.10 1.08 -15.79
CA VAL A 480 -1.14 1.77 -15.41
C VAL A 480 -1.03 2.18 -13.94
N HIS A 481 -1.26 3.46 -13.65
CA HIS A 481 -1.53 3.96 -12.30
C HIS A 481 -3.01 3.73 -11.99
N THR A 482 -3.35 2.59 -11.39
CA THR A 482 -4.75 2.24 -11.10
C THR A 482 -5.29 3.06 -9.95
N GLY A 483 -6.62 3.09 -9.83
CA GLY A 483 -7.31 3.89 -8.83
C GLY A 483 -8.60 4.47 -9.39
N ALA A 484 -9.61 4.59 -8.55
CA ALA A 484 -10.75 5.46 -8.79
C ALA A 484 -10.41 6.84 -8.21
N TYR A 485 -10.64 7.90 -8.98
CA TYR A 485 -10.34 9.27 -8.55
C TYR A 485 -11.58 10.14 -8.62
N PRO A 486 -11.82 11.03 -7.64
CA PRO A 486 -13.01 11.86 -7.63
C PRO A 486 -12.94 12.99 -8.66
N ASP A 487 -14.07 13.26 -9.32
CA ASP A 487 -14.24 14.47 -10.11
C ASP A 487 -14.66 15.62 -9.19
N ARG A 488 -13.65 16.36 -8.70
CA ARG A 488 -13.82 17.40 -7.68
C ARG A 488 -14.41 18.69 -8.24
N GLN A 489 -15.04 19.46 -7.36
CA GLN A 489 -15.50 20.82 -7.67
C GLN A 489 -14.31 21.75 -7.95
N SER A 490 -14.52 22.77 -8.76
CA SER A 490 -13.49 23.79 -9.03
C SER A 490 -13.09 24.52 -7.74
N GLY A 491 -11.78 24.65 -7.51
CA GLY A 491 -11.22 25.27 -6.30
C GLY A 491 -11.08 24.34 -5.11
N HIS A 492 -11.39 23.04 -5.25
CA HIS A 492 -11.08 22.04 -4.23
C HIS A 492 -9.55 21.85 -4.15
N ASP A 493 -8.98 22.17 -3.00
CA ASP A 493 -7.59 21.86 -2.66
C ASP A 493 -7.53 20.52 -1.92
N PRO A 494 -7.09 19.42 -2.57
CA PRO A 494 -7.16 18.08 -1.98
C PRO A 494 -6.18 17.88 -0.81
N ARG A 495 -5.35 18.88 -0.48
CA ARG A 495 -4.48 18.83 0.69
C ARG A 495 -5.23 19.10 1.99
N LEU A 496 -6.46 19.60 1.93
CA LEU A 496 -7.23 20.07 3.08
C LEU A 496 -8.68 19.56 3.01
N PRO A 497 -9.35 19.39 4.16
CA PRO A 497 -10.77 19.06 4.19
C PRO A 497 -11.62 20.09 3.44
N VAL A 498 -12.85 19.72 3.11
CA VAL A 498 -13.86 20.64 2.57
C VAL A 498 -15.14 20.62 3.42
N PRO A 499 -15.93 21.71 3.47
CA PRO A 499 -17.22 21.69 4.15
C PRO A 499 -18.18 20.62 3.59
N GLY A 500 -18.72 19.76 4.45
CA GLY A 500 -19.65 18.66 4.13
C GLY A 500 -21.10 19.08 3.83
N THR A 501 -21.33 20.35 3.53
CA THR A 501 -22.69 20.93 3.45
C THR A 501 -23.40 20.72 2.11
N GLY A 502 -22.80 20.01 1.15
CA GLY A 502 -23.37 19.73 -0.18
C GLY A 502 -22.65 20.45 -1.33
N LYS A 503 -22.03 21.60 -1.06
CA LYS A 503 -21.39 22.41 -2.12
C LYS A 503 -20.16 21.74 -2.73
N TRP A 504 -19.44 20.97 -1.92
CA TRP A 504 -18.14 20.38 -2.28
C TRP A 504 -18.22 18.90 -2.65
N ASP A 505 -19.43 18.34 -2.66
CA ASP A 505 -19.68 16.97 -3.08
C ASP A 505 -19.05 16.72 -4.45
N TRP A 506 -18.49 15.53 -4.60
CA TRP A 506 -17.91 15.10 -5.87
C TRP A 506 -18.98 15.10 -6.97
N LYS A 507 -18.60 15.54 -8.17
CA LYS A 507 -19.47 15.45 -9.37
C LYS A 507 -19.65 13.99 -9.83
N GLY A 508 -18.82 13.10 -9.31
CA GLY A 508 -18.73 11.70 -9.66
C GLY A 508 -17.29 11.23 -9.56
N LEU A 509 -16.96 10.18 -10.30
CA LEU A 509 -15.60 9.69 -10.44
C LEU A 509 -15.09 9.98 -11.85
N LEU A 510 -13.80 10.27 -11.96
CA LEU A 510 -13.12 10.39 -13.25
C LEU A 510 -13.14 9.04 -13.98
N PRO A 511 -13.28 9.05 -15.32
CA PRO A 511 -13.23 7.83 -16.11
C PRO A 511 -11.80 7.27 -16.14
N PHE A 512 -11.64 5.94 -16.27
CA PHE A 512 -10.35 5.24 -16.25
C PHE A 512 -9.38 5.71 -17.36
N GLU A 513 -9.90 6.28 -18.44
CA GLU A 513 -9.13 6.91 -19.51
C GLU A 513 -8.25 8.05 -19.00
N MET A 514 -8.60 8.68 -17.87
CA MET A 514 -7.82 9.73 -17.21
C MET A 514 -6.67 9.20 -16.37
N ASN A 515 -6.67 7.91 -16.01
CA ASN A 515 -5.58 7.31 -15.26
C ASN A 515 -4.29 7.32 -16.11
N PRO A 516 -3.14 7.71 -15.52
CA PRO A 516 -1.83 7.59 -16.15
C PRO A 516 -1.59 6.18 -16.66
N LYS A 517 -1.30 6.02 -17.95
CA LYS A 517 -0.97 4.73 -18.57
C LYS A 517 -0.10 4.89 -19.80
N VAL A 518 0.75 3.91 -20.06
CA VAL A 518 1.60 3.85 -21.26
C VAL A 518 1.78 2.40 -21.70
N TYR A 519 1.88 2.18 -23.02
CA TYR A 519 2.15 0.89 -23.64
C TYR A 519 3.24 1.06 -24.69
N ASN A 520 4.32 0.31 -24.55
CA ASN A 520 5.54 0.41 -25.36
C ASN A 520 6.10 1.85 -25.43
N PRO A 521 6.55 2.41 -24.30
CA PRO A 521 7.06 3.77 -24.24
C PRO A 521 8.27 3.98 -25.14
N LEU A 522 8.49 5.21 -25.59
CA LEU A 522 9.57 5.60 -26.49
C LEU A 522 10.97 5.29 -25.93
N SER A 523 11.12 5.30 -24.60
CA SER A 523 12.36 4.94 -23.89
C SER A 523 12.75 3.46 -24.07
N GLY A 524 11.80 2.60 -24.43
CA GLY A 524 11.97 1.14 -24.44
C GLY A 524 12.03 0.50 -23.06
N TYR A 525 11.77 1.25 -21.99
CA TYR A 525 11.70 0.75 -20.62
C TYR A 525 10.72 1.56 -19.74
N ILE A 526 10.31 0.98 -18.62
CA ILE A 526 9.53 1.63 -17.57
C ILE A 526 10.32 1.49 -16.27
N ALA A 527 10.49 2.56 -15.50
CA ALA A 527 11.14 2.54 -14.19
C ALA A 527 10.27 3.25 -13.16
N ASN A 528 10.23 2.72 -11.93
CA ASN A 528 9.48 3.31 -10.84
C ASN A 528 10.11 3.00 -9.48
N TRP A 529 10.12 4.00 -8.60
CA TRP A 529 10.40 3.82 -7.16
C TRP A 529 9.40 4.61 -6.31
N ASN A 530 8.11 4.44 -6.61
CA ASN A 530 6.98 5.18 -6.05
C ASN A 530 6.97 6.68 -6.42
N ASN A 531 7.76 7.09 -7.41
CA ASN A 531 7.79 8.44 -7.97
C ASN A 531 6.48 8.79 -8.70
N SER A 532 6.34 10.05 -9.10
CA SER A 532 5.14 10.58 -9.77
C SER A 532 4.77 9.73 -11.01
N PRO A 533 3.47 9.45 -11.26
CA PRO A 533 3.09 8.61 -12.38
C PRO A 533 3.31 9.29 -13.74
N GLN A 534 3.11 10.60 -13.83
CA GLN A 534 3.26 11.40 -15.05
C GLN A 534 3.42 12.89 -14.75
N LYS A 535 3.75 13.68 -15.78
CA LYS A 535 3.94 15.13 -15.63
C LYS A 535 2.65 15.81 -15.15
N ASP A 536 2.79 16.81 -14.27
CA ASP A 536 1.71 17.64 -13.70
C ASP A 536 0.66 16.88 -12.86
N TYR A 537 0.90 15.60 -12.54
CA TYR A 537 0.02 14.84 -11.65
C TYR A 537 0.05 15.43 -10.23
N PRO A 538 -1.09 15.56 -9.54
CA PRO A 538 -1.12 16.09 -8.18
C PRO A 538 -0.42 15.13 -7.23
N ALA A 539 0.45 15.66 -6.38
CA ALA A 539 1.01 14.88 -5.28
C ALA A 539 -0.13 14.47 -4.34
N SER A 540 -0.02 13.26 -3.78
CA SER A 540 -0.92 12.85 -2.69
C SER A 540 -0.81 13.85 -1.52
N ASP A 541 -1.90 14.04 -0.80
CA ASP A 541 -1.95 14.87 0.40
C ASP A 541 -1.06 14.35 1.54
N LEU A 542 -0.64 13.08 1.45
CA LEU A 542 0.17 12.35 2.42
C LEU A 542 1.40 13.13 2.88
N PHE A 543 1.50 13.29 4.20
CA PHE A 543 2.58 14.06 4.81
C PHE A 543 3.98 13.59 4.39
N ALA A 544 4.26 12.30 4.54
CA ALA A 544 5.59 11.70 4.37
C ALA A 544 5.94 11.33 2.91
N PHE A 545 5.04 11.58 1.95
CA PHE A 545 5.23 11.18 0.56
C PHE A 545 4.90 12.34 -0.37
N LEU A 546 5.87 13.24 -0.50
CA LEU A 546 5.85 14.30 -1.50
C LEU A 546 6.89 13.97 -2.56
N TRP A 547 6.48 13.86 -3.82
CA TRP A 547 7.44 13.62 -4.88
C TRP A 547 8.37 14.84 -5.05
N GLY A 548 9.67 14.58 -4.97
CA GLY A 548 10.75 15.56 -5.07
C GLY A 548 11.73 15.25 -6.20
N GLY A 549 12.64 16.18 -6.50
CA GLY A 549 13.70 15.96 -7.50
C GLY A 549 14.80 15.00 -7.06
N ALA A 550 14.93 14.74 -5.75
CA ALA A 550 15.86 13.76 -5.19
C ALA A 550 15.19 12.38 -5.08
N ASP A 551 14.89 11.76 -6.21
CA ASP A 551 14.23 10.45 -6.26
C ASP A 551 15.16 9.37 -6.84
N ARG A 552 15.08 8.17 -6.26
CA ARG A 552 15.92 7.01 -6.61
C ARG A 552 15.65 6.48 -8.01
N VAL A 553 14.47 6.74 -8.57
CA VAL A 553 14.17 6.42 -9.98
C VAL A 553 15.18 7.06 -10.93
N THR A 554 15.73 8.23 -10.59
CA THR A 554 16.72 8.89 -11.44
C THR A 554 18.01 8.09 -11.60
N GLU A 555 18.38 7.31 -10.58
CA GLU A 555 19.54 6.43 -10.66
C GLU A 555 19.24 5.16 -11.44
N ILE A 556 17.99 4.67 -11.38
CA ILE A 556 17.54 3.58 -12.27
C ILE A 556 17.62 4.05 -13.72
N ASP A 557 17.01 5.20 -14.05
CA ASP A 557 17.02 5.77 -15.39
C ASP A 557 18.43 5.92 -15.93
N ARG A 558 19.33 6.54 -15.15
CA ARG A 558 20.73 6.72 -15.53
C ARG A 558 21.41 5.40 -15.88
N LEU A 559 21.25 4.36 -15.07
CA LEU A 559 21.89 3.06 -15.29
C LEU A 559 21.30 2.32 -16.49
N LEU A 560 19.99 2.44 -16.72
CA LEU A 560 19.34 1.87 -17.89
C LEU A 560 19.76 2.62 -19.16
N GLU A 561 19.79 3.94 -19.15
CA GLU A 561 20.15 4.78 -20.31
C GLU A 561 21.62 4.70 -20.72
N GLN A 562 22.52 4.44 -19.78
CA GLN A 562 23.96 4.24 -20.05
C GLN A 562 24.27 3.07 -20.98
N LYS A 563 23.32 2.15 -21.16
CA LYS A 563 23.48 1.00 -22.05
C LYS A 563 22.42 1.02 -23.17
N PRO A 564 22.84 0.77 -24.43
CA PRO A 564 21.89 0.63 -25.52
C PRO A 564 20.98 -0.59 -25.30
N ARG A 565 21.53 -1.69 -24.78
CA ARG A 565 20.81 -2.90 -24.39
C ARG A 565 21.36 -3.51 -23.09
N LEU A 566 20.51 -4.26 -22.38
CA LEU A 566 20.85 -4.94 -21.13
C LEU A 566 20.47 -6.43 -21.18
N THR A 567 21.31 -7.25 -20.56
CA THR A 567 20.98 -8.65 -20.22
C THR A 567 20.09 -8.72 -18.98
N ALA A 568 19.46 -9.87 -18.73
CA ALA A 568 18.69 -10.11 -17.50
C ALA A 568 19.55 -9.89 -16.23
N ASP A 569 20.80 -10.37 -16.22
CA ASP A 569 21.72 -10.18 -15.08
C ASP A 569 22.08 -8.70 -14.87
N GLN A 570 22.30 -7.96 -15.95
CA GLN A 570 22.57 -6.52 -15.86
C GLN A 570 21.34 -5.74 -15.38
N ALA A 571 20.15 -6.14 -15.82
CA ALA A 571 18.90 -5.56 -15.34
C ALA A 571 18.74 -5.85 -13.84
N TRP A 572 19.05 -7.06 -13.37
CA TRP A 572 19.03 -7.40 -11.95
C TRP A 572 20.03 -6.57 -11.13
N ASP A 573 21.27 -6.41 -11.62
CA ASP A 573 22.33 -5.68 -10.89
C ASP A 573 22.03 -4.20 -10.64
N VAL A 574 21.09 -3.60 -11.38
CA VAL A 574 20.62 -2.22 -11.13
C VAL A 574 20.18 -2.03 -9.68
N ILE A 575 19.53 -3.03 -9.06
CA ILE A 575 19.08 -2.91 -7.65
C ILE A 575 20.24 -2.65 -6.70
N ARG A 576 21.36 -3.37 -6.91
CA ARG A 576 22.52 -3.33 -6.02
C ARG A 576 23.20 -1.97 -6.08
N GLN A 577 23.27 -1.38 -7.27
CA GLN A 577 23.89 -0.07 -7.47
C GLN A 577 23.01 1.05 -6.93
N THR A 578 21.73 1.06 -7.31
CA THR A 578 20.78 2.13 -6.95
C THR A 578 20.47 2.18 -5.46
N SER A 579 20.44 1.03 -4.78
CA SER A 579 20.11 0.94 -3.35
C SER A 579 21.14 1.58 -2.43
N ARG A 580 22.36 1.83 -2.91
CA ARG A 580 23.47 2.40 -2.12
C ARG A 580 23.77 3.85 -2.49
N GLN A 581 23.19 4.38 -3.55
CA GLN A 581 23.48 5.73 -4.01
C GLN A 581 22.84 6.77 -3.08
N ASP A 582 23.60 7.80 -2.74
CA ASP A 582 23.11 8.99 -2.08
C ASP A 582 22.42 9.94 -3.08
N LEU A 583 21.12 10.14 -2.88
CA LEU A 583 20.28 10.96 -3.76
C LEU A 583 20.51 12.46 -3.58
N ASN A 584 20.97 12.86 -2.39
CA ASN A 584 21.13 14.25 -1.99
C ASN A 584 22.43 14.84 -2.53
N LEU A 585 23.47 14.02 -2.71
CA LEU A 585 24.78 14.48 -3.16
C LEU A 585 24.65 15.27 -4.46
N ARG A 586 23.99 14.70 -5.48
CA ARG A 586 23.82 15.35 -6.79
C ARG A 586 23.01 16.64 -6.71
N LEU A 587 22.01 16.69 -5.82
CA LEU A 587 21.14 17.85 -5.67
C LEU A 587 21.86 19.03 -4.99
N PHE A 588 22.65 18.75 -3.95
CA PHE A 588 23.22 19.79 -3.09
C PHE A 588 24.69 20.11 -3.37
N LEU A 589 25.47 19.19 -3.96
CA LEU A 589 26.89 19.40 -4.23
C LEU A 589 27.17 20.68 -5.05
N PRO A 590 26.43 21.00 -6.14
CA PRO A 590 26.67 22.24 -6.88
C PRO A 590 26.50 23.50 -6.02
N THR A 591 25.45 23.53 -5.19
CA THR A 591 25.18 24.64 -4.27
C THR A 591 26.26 24.74 -3.18
N LEU A 592 26.72 23.61 -2.66
CA LEU A 592 27.81 23.55 -1.67
C LEU A 592 29.15 24.04 -2.25
N GLN A 593 29.46 23.67 -3.48
CA GLN A 593 30.64 24.14 -4.22
C GLN A 593 30.58 25.65 -4.45
N ALA A 594 29.43 26.16 -4.92
CA ALA A 594 29.23 27.59 -5.10
C ALA A 594 29.42 28.36 -3.78
N ALA A 595 28.80 27.89 -2.69
CA ALA A 595 28.86 28.52 -1.37
C ALA A 595 30.27 28.55 -0.75
N THR A 596 31.18 27.66 -1.17
CA THR A 596 32.55 27.54 -0.64
C THR A 596 33.62 28.00 -1.63
N SER A 597 33.23 28.46 -2.81
CA SER A 597 34.14 28.82 -3.91
C SER A 597 35.14 29.93 -3.55
N GLY A 598 34.71 30.93 -2.77
CA GLY A 598 35.54 32.05 -2.32
C GLY A 598 36.33 31.81 -1.03
N LEU A 599 36.25 30.62 -0.44
CA LEU A 599 37.01 30.26 0.76
C LEU A 599 38.41 29.77 0.39
N THR A 600 39.38 29.97 1.29
CA THR A 600 40.74 29.45 1.09
C THR A 600 40.76 27.92 1.19
N GLN A 601 41.76 27.29 0.59
CA GLN A 601 41.91 25.82 0.63
C GLN A 601 42.10 25.26 2.06
N SER A 602 42.56 26.11 2.99
CA SER A 602 42.71 25.77 4.41
C SER A 602 41.41 25.92 5.21
N ASP A 603 40.35 26.51 4.63
CA ASP A 603 39.07 26.65 5.32
C ASP A 603 38.40 25.27 5.47
N PRO A 604 38.06 24.84 6.70
CA PRO A 604 37.44 23.53 6.93
C PRO A 604 36.17 23.28 6.11
N ARG A 605 35.38 24.33 5.81
CA ARG A 605 34.15 24.20 5.01
C ARG A 605 34.47 23.83 3.57
N ARG A 606 35.51 24.44 2.99
CA ARG A 606 35.97 24.10 1.65
C ARG A 606 36.51 22.68 1.59
N GLN A 607 37.28 22.25 2.60
CA GLN A 607 37.80 20.89 2.70
C GLN A 607 36.70 19.82 2.78
N LEU A 608 35.60 20.10 3.50
CA LEU A 608 34.43 19.22 3.54
C LEU A 608 33.77 19.08 2.17
N VAL A 609 33.59 20.20 1.45
CA VAL A 609 33.00 20.19 0.10
C VAL A 609 33.92 19.49 -0.92
N ASP A 610 35.23 19.68 -0.83
CA ASP A 610 36.19 18.96 -1.67
C ASP A 610 36.20 17.45 -1.37
N THR A 611 35.89 17.06 -0.13
CA THR A 611 35.70 15.64 0.25
C THR A 611 34.44 15.08 -0.38
N LEU A 612 33.31 15.80 -0.32
CA LEU A 612 32.07 15.40 -1.01
C LEU A 612 32.25 15.36 -2.54
N THR A 613 33.05 16.26 -3.10
CA THR A 613 33.33 16.30 -4.55
C THR A 613 34.08 15.06 -5.05
N ARG A 614 34.90 14.45 -4.18
CA ARG A 614 35.67 13.22 -4.51
C ARG A 614 34.93 11.93 -4.17
N TRP A 615 33.82 12.02 -3.43
CA TRP A 615 33.01 10.87 -3.07
C TRP A 615 32.10 10.48 -4.24
N ASP A 616 32.02 9.19 -4.52
CA ASP A 616 31.16 8.59 -5.55
C ASP A 616 29.67 8.57 -5.17
N GLY A 617 29.33 8.98 -3.94
CA GLY A 617 27.98 8.96 -3.42
C GLY A 617 27.51 7.58 -2.98
N ILE A 618 28.39 6.59 -2.89
CA ILE A 618 28.02 5.25 -2.44
C ILE A 618 28.06 5.17 -0.92
N ASN A 619 26.91 4.87 -0.32
CA ASN A 619 26.72 4.63 1.11
C ASN A 619 27.03 3.17 1.45
N LEU A 620 28.22 2.92 2.00
CA LEU A 620 28.66 1.61 2.47
C LEU A 620 29.18 1.67 3.90
N LEU A 621 28.72 0.74 4.73
CA LEU A 621 29.25 0.52 6.08
C LEU A 621 30.50 -0.37 6.02
N ASN A 622 31.39 -0.18 6.98
CA ASN A 622 32.45 -1.13 7.28
C ASN A 622 31.84 -2.42 7.84
N ASP A 623 32.66 -3.47 7.94
CA ASP A 623 32.24 -4.78 8.45
C ASP A 623 31.71 -4.74 9.90
N ASP A 624 32.00 -3.67 10.64
CA ASP A 624 31.46 -3.41 11.97
C ASP A 624 29.95 -3.05 11.98
N GLY A 625 29.38 -2.74 10.82
CA GLY A 625 28.00 -2.30 10.64
C GLY A 625 27.67 -0.96 11.31
N LYS A 626 28.69 -0.19 11.72
CA LYS A 626 28.55 1.03 12.54
C LYS A 626 29.21 2.25 11.93
N THR A 627 30.30 2.06 11.20
CA THR A 627 31.07 3.16 10.61
C THR A 627 30.98 3.15 9.09
N TRP A 628 31.00 4.32 8.47
CA TRP A 628 30.99 4.44 7.01
C TRP A 628 32.39 4.17 6.43
N GLN A 629 32.46 3.49 5.29
CA GLN A 629 33.70 3.26 4.54
C GLN A 629 34.30 4.58 4.01
N GLN A 630 33.44 5.52 3.64
CA GLN A 630 33.82 6.83 3.12
C GLN A 630 33.21 7.94 4.00
N PRO A 631 33.94 9.05 4.26
CA PRO A 631 33.45 10.13 5.11
C PRO A 631 32.25 10.89 4.49
N GLY A 632 32.07 10.82 3.17
CA GLY A 632 31.01 11.54 2.45
C GLY A 632 29.61 11.27 2.99
N SER A 633 29.28 10.00 3.27
CA SER A 633 28.02 9.59 3.89
C SER A 633 27.76 10.29 5.23
N ALA A 634 28.76 10.35 6.10
CA ALA A 634 28.63 10.99 7.41
C ALA A 634 28.48 12.50 7.27
N ILE A 635 29.30 13.13 6.42
CA ILE A 635 29.30 14.58 6.19
C ILE A 635 27.94 15.02 5.65
N LEU A 636 27.43 14.37 4.61
CA LEU A 636 26.21 14.79 3.94
C LEU A 636 24.98 14.58 4.83
N ASN A 637 24.89 13.46 5.56
CA ASN A 637 23.79 13.19 6.50
C ASN A 637 23.74 14.24 7.63
N VAL A 638 24.88 14.58 8.23
CA VAL A 638 24.96 15.61 9.28
C VAL A 638 24.65 16.99 8.72
N TRP A 639 25.18 17.32 7.53
CA TRP A 639 24.90 18.59 6.88
C TRP A 639 23.41 18.74 6.55
N LEU A 640 22.78 17.73 5.96
CA LEU A 640 21.37 17.75 5.56
C LEU A 640 20.45 17.92 6.78
N THR A 641 20.68 17.13 7.83
CA THR A 641 19.95 17.27 9.10
C THR A 641 20.12 18.67 9.70
N SER A 642 21.34 19.22 9.65
CA SER A 642 21.62 20.57 10.17
C SER A 642 20.97 21.66 9.32
N MET A 643 20.95 21.49 8.00
CA MET A 643 20.29 22.39 7.06
C MET A 643 18.79 22.42 7.34
N LEU A 644 18.13 21.25 7.38
CA LEU A 644 16.70 21.13 7.68
C LEU A 644 16.33 21.78 9.02
N LYS A 645 17.14 21.57 10.06
CA LYS A 645 16.93 22.19 11.39
C LYS A 645 17.00 23.71 11.36
N ARG A 646 17.91 24.28 10.57
CA ARG A 646 18.13 25.73 10.47
C ARG A 646 17.15 26.41 9.50
N THR A 647 16.53 25.66 8.61
CA THR A 647 15.60 26.17 7.60
C THR A 647 14.17 25.74 7.93
N VAL A 648 13.79 24.53 7.55
CA VAL A 648 12.41 24.03 7.59
C VAL A 648 11.89 23.91 9.01
N VAL A 649 12.62 23.28 9.91
CA VAL A 649 12.20 23.09 11.32
C VAL A 649 12.00 24.44 12.02
N ALA A 650 12.87 25.42 11.76
CA ALA A 650 12.73 26.76 12.33
C ALA A 650 11.47 27.49 11.81
N ALA A 651 11.07 27.21 10.56
CA ALA A 651 9.86 27.77 9.97
C ALA A 651 8.58 27.08 10.49
N VAL A 652 8.61 25.77 10.75
CA VAL A 652 7.43 25.00 11.14
C VAL A 652 7.14 25.11 12.66
N PRO A 653 5.89 25.36 13.10
CA PRO A 653 5.52 25.36 14.52
C PRO A 653 5.56 23.95 15.15
N MET A 654 5.86 23.87 16.45
CA MET A 654 5.61 22.65 17.22
C MET A 654 4.11 22.30 17.25
N PRO A 655 3.72 21.01 17.30
CA PRO A 655 4.59 19.82 17.30
C PRO A 655 5.01 19.33 15.90
N PHE A 656 4.66 20.05 14.84
CA PHE A 656 4.84 19.64 13.45
C PHE A 656 6.30 19.78 12.96
N ASP A 657 7.09 20.60 13.64
CA ASP A 657 8.51 20.84 13.34
C ASP A 657 9.32 19.53 13.25
N LYS A 658 8.99 18.56 14.11
CA LYS A 658 9.66 17.25 14.16
C LYS A 658 9.50 16.46 12.88
N TRP A 659 8.39 16.62 12.18
CA TRP A 659 8.13 15.93 10.93
C TRP A 659 9.16 16.27 9.83
N TYR A 660 9.76 17.46 9.90
CA TYR A 660 10.73 17.94 8.91
C TYR A 660 12.17 17.91 9.41
N SER A 661 12.42 17.29 10.57
CA SER A 661 13.71 17.41 11.27
C SER A 661 14.73 16.32 10.94
N ALA A 662 14.33 15.35 10.12
CA ALA A 662 15.17 14.29 9.60
C ALA A 662 15.00 14.19 8.09
N SER A 663 16.06 13.73 7.42
CA SER A 663 16.11 13.51 5.97
C SER A 663 15.43 12.21 5.53
N GLY A 664 14.51 11.68 6.35
CA GLY A 664 13.78 10.46 6.01
C GLY A 664 13.09 10.62 4.65
N TYR A 665 13.14 9.54 3.85
CA TYR A 665 12.64 9.37 2.48
C TYR A 665 12.25 10.61 1.68
#